data_AF-A0A3M6VVE0-F1
#
_entry.id   AF-A0A3M6VVE0-F1
#
_cell.length_a   1.000
_cell.length_b   1.000
_cell.length_c   1.000
_cell.angle_alpha   90.00
_cell.angle_beta   90.00
_cell.angle_gamma   90.00
#
_symmetry.space_group_name_H-M   'P 1'
#
loop_
_entity.id
_entity.type
_entity.pdbx_description
1 polymer ?
#
loop_
_entity_poly.entity_id
_entity_poly.type
_entity_poly.pdbx_seq_one_letter_code
_entity_poly.pdbx_strand_id
1 'polypeptide(L)'
;MRACHVQLLLAAAAITHAVKAKTTTSAAVSTTNSTIEFISTAGRDKGDGKMNVNVLVNEVLADEKTTVFAAGSPKSSEDSTYTTERDDSERAGNFDQGFGEGLSEMVGKLKDAVIPKMDKLFTKTEPKEYQALMKLAAKHSGDPASAMVVLKKKYNDKRIAELIVDAKMDPTHNGAALKLEEAQMEYWLNNHLSAGGGFELMGLNEAEGNLLARPLFQYWSTYVERFNTKHSEKVSAVDILTPKYYTDAALARLIVDAKKDTKSKSNAVKLGEEQLDNWLSKKYSADKVFRLLKLDKVEDGLLTHPVFNHWYTYFERINVEHNTKKKVVSFLEDKASNKGFLLKSYLKDEAEKANFETKSRVYELFVELKLERVEDGLFSNPLFIFWRTCLQKFRAAHPEEPQTSVFNYLRTLYGDKGLADLIIAERQVKKSAKFAIIVENELCATWVSNGKSLDDVFELLDLNRAGYKLLEDPSMKTFVTFTKTVNMNRKTHTETKEAAFEANEIFRGIKFASGTRGLLSTESEKALFQLWFTQDKKPNEVFKMFLGKKNLDKILKDEGNLFEIPLFVTYLKYAEAYSRTKRLARAEDYIKPVKDFEKRPWKTDPTTMVDYIDRKADVAFLLEGQFYDRMDKLGEMILSAKSHRVRLRGIPLNKMEHDIFHSWNKADGTHFRVSTAEADMTPE
;
A
#
# COMPACT_ATOMS: atom_id res chain seq x y z
N MET A 1 20.16 27.53 -19.93
CA MET A 1 18.93 28.28 -20.26
C MET A 1 17.66 27.50 -19.88
N ARG A 2 17.37 26.30 -20.42
CA ARG A 2 16.23 25.46 -19.95
C ARG A 2 16.33 25.02 -18.47
N ALA A 3 17.54 24.79 -17.94
CA ALA A 3 17.76 24.55 -16.51
C ALA A 3 17.41 25.76 -15.63
N CYS A 4 17.70 26.99 -16.08
CA CYS A 4 17.32 28.21 -15.39
C CYS A 4 15.80 28.44 -15.40
N HIS A 5 15.11 28.09 -16.49
CA HIS A 5 13.64 28.14 -16.59
C HIS A 5 12.96 27.21 -15.58
N VAL A 6 13.41 25.97 -15.51
CA VAL A 6 12.88 24.98 -14.55
C VAL A 6 13.24 25.38 -13.12
N GLN A 7 14.45 25.90 -12.87
CA GLN A 7 14.84 26.39 -11.55
C GLN A 7 14.08 27.65 -11.10
N LEU A 8 13.77 28.59 -12.01
CA LEU A 8 12.96 29.77 -11.68
C LEU A 8 11.48 29.45 -11.48
N LEU A 9 10.92 28.52 -12.26
CA LEU A 9 9.55 28.03 -12.06
C LEU A 9 9.43 27.18 -10.79
N LEU A 10 10.43 26.34 -10.49
CA LEU A 10 10.51 25.61 -9.22
C LEU A 10 10.72 26.54 -8.03
N ALA A 11 11.51 27.61 -8.17
CA ALA A 11 11.66 28.63 -7.13
C ALA A 11 10.35 29.40 -6.89
N ALA A 12 9.66 29.82 -7.95
CA ALA A 12 8.35 30.48 -7.84
C ALA A 12 7.29 29.54 -7.24
N ALA A 13 7.27 28.26 -7.65
CA ALA A 13 6.37 27.26 -7.10
C ALA A 13 6.70 26.91 -5.64
N ALA A 14 7.98 26.86 -5.27
CA ALA A 14 8.44 26.63 -3.89
C ALA A 14 8.12 27.81 -2.98
N ILE A 15 8.26 29.05 -3.46
CA ILE A 15 7.83 30.25 -2.74
C ILE A 15 6.30 30.23 -2.55
N THR A 16 5.55 29.87 -3.59
CA THR A 16 4.08 29.77 -3.53
C THR A 16 3.62 28.65 -2.58
N HIS A 17 4.30 27.50 -2.57
CA HIS A 17 4.01 26.39 -1.66
C HIS A 17 4.43 26.67 -0.22
N ALA A 18 5.56 27.32 0.02
CA ALA A 18 6.01 27.72 1.35
C ALA A 18 5.07 28.75 1.98
N VAL A 19 4.54 29.68 1.17
CA VAL A 19 3.52 30.65 1.60
C VAL A 19 2.18 29.96 1.91
N LYS A 20 1.78 28.95 1.13
CA LYS A 20 0.54 28.18 1.35
C LYS A 20 0.63 27.19 2.52
N ALA A 21 1.81 26.66 2.83
CA ALA A 21 2.05 25.78 3.97
C ALA A 21 2.07 26.54 5.30
N LYS A 22 2.50 27.81 5.29
CA LYS A 22 2.55 28.68 6.47
C LYS A 22 1.18 29.26 6.85
N THR A 23 0.26 29.38 5.91
CA THR A 23 -1.15 29.77 6.16
C THR A 23 -2.05 28.60 6.59
N THR A 24 -1.61 27.34 6.44
CA THR A 24 -2.39 26.15 6.83
C THR A 24 -1.94 25.47 8.12
N THR A 25 -0.89 25.97 8.78
CA THR A 25 -0.38 25.41 10.04
C THR A 25 -0.39 26.44 11.17
N SER A 26 -1.57 26.65 11.76
CA SER A 26 -1.69 27.17 13.12
C SER A 26 -1.64 26.00 14.10
N ALA A 27 -0.43 25.63 14.56
CA ALA A 27 -0.17 25.12 15.91
C ALA A 27 1.31 24.73 16.09
N ALA A 28 1.87 25.16 17.22
CA ALA A 28 3.12 24.75 17.85
C ALA A 28 4.44 25.25 17.23
N VAL A 29 4.98 26.27 17.90
CA VAL A 29 6.36 26.73 17.84
C VAL A 29 7.32 25.61 18.21
N SER A 30 8.32 25.36 17.36
CA SER A 30 9.60 24.77 17.77
C SER A 30 10.71 25.35 16.88
N THR A 31 11.56 26.15 17.51
CA THR A 31 12.79 26.75 17.01
C THR A 31 13.69 25.72 16.32
N THR A 32 13.94 25.91 15.02
CA THR A 32 15.20 25.48 14.40
C THR A 32 15.62 26.49 13.32
N ASN A 33 16.74 27.18 13.58
CA ASN A 33 17.54 27.84 12.55
C ASN A 33 17.93 26.77 11.51
N SER A 34 17.40 26.88 10.30
CA SER A 34 17.85 26.10 9.14
C SER A 34 18.30 27.06 8.06
N THR A 35 19.60 27.33 8.08
CA THR A 35 20.36 27.83 6.94
C THR A 35 20.16 26.83 5.80
N ILE A 36 19.53 27.24 4.71
CA ILE A 36 19.36 26.41 3.51
C ILE A 36 20.73 26.31 2.82
N GLU A 37 21.48 25.24 3.08
CA GLU A 37 22.60 24.83 2.24
C GLU A 37 22.07 24.18 0.96
N PHE A 38 22.25 24.86 -0.18
CA PHE A 38 22.05 24.28 -1.50
C PHE A 38 23.33 23.55 -1.94
N ILE A 39 23.18 22.26 -2.27
CA ILE A 39 24.24 21.39 -2.78
C ILE A 39 24.83 21.98 -4.08
N SER A 40 26.13 22.28 -4.04
CA SER A 40 26.93 22.73 -5.18
C SER A 40 27.55 21.54 -5.93
N THR A 41 27.24 21.39 -7.21
CA THR A 41 28.10 20.67 -8.16
C THR A 41 28.14 21.40 -9.51
N ALA A 42 29.11 22.31 -9.64
CA ALA A 42 29.73 22.64 -10.93
C ALA A 42 31.07 23.34 -10.67
N GLY A 43 32.14 22.72 -11.17
CA GLY A 43 33.52 23.16 -11.00
C GLY A 43 33.88 24.46 -11.72
N ARG A 44 35.04 24.97 -11.29
CA ARG A 44 35.82 26.11 -11.77
C ARG A 44 35.60 26.50 -13.25
N ASP A 45 35.07 27.71 -13.40
CA ASP A 45 35.61 28.83 -14.16
C ASP A 45 36.49 28.55 -15.39
N LYS A 46 35.99 29.00 -16.55
CA LYS A 46 36.74 29.84 -17.50
C LYS A 46 35.78 30.47 -18.51
N GLY A 47 35.64 31.79 -18.41
CA GLY A 47 35.37 32.75 -19.50
C GLY A 47 34.25 32.41 -20.47
N ASP A 48 33.07 32.94 -20.20
CA ASP A 48 32.17 33.56 -21.20
C ASP A 48 30.95 34.13 -20.44
N GLY A 49 30.67 35.42 -20.66
CA GLY A 49 29.77 36.25 -19.84
C GLY A 49 28.37 35.67 -19.56
N LYS A 50 28.25 34.90 -18.48
CA LYS A 50 26.98 34.43 -17.90
C LYS A 50 26.70 35.19 -16.60
N MET A 51 25.54 35.82 -16.56
CA MET A 51 25.00 36.59 -15.43
C MET A 51 24.74 35.68 -14.22
N ASN A 52 25.23 36.08 -13.04
CA ASN A 52 25.06 35.34 -11.78
C ASN A 52 23.70 35.67 -11.15
N VAL A 53 22.78 34.71 -11.16
CA VAL A 53 21.40 34.84 -10.66
C VAL A 53 21.35 35.21 -9.18
N ASN A 54 22.37 34.88 -8.39
CA ASN A 54 22.45 35.28 -6.98
C ASN A 54 22.64 36.78 -6.78
N VAL A 55 23.23 37.49 -7.75
CA VAL A 55 23.42 38.96 -7.66
C VAL A 55 22.09 39.68 -7.85
N LEU A 56 21.27 39.25 -8.81
CA LEU A 56 19.97 39.86 -9.08
C LEU A 56 18.96 39.64 -7.94
N VAL A 57 18.99 38.45 -7.33
CA VAL A 57 18.14 38.13 -6.17
C VAL A 57 18.56 38.92 -4.93
N ASN A 58 19.87 39.12 -4.72
CA ASN A 58 20.37 39.90 -3.59
C ASN A 58 20.17 41.42 -3.76
N GLU A 59 20.23 41.97 -4.99
CA GLU A 59 19.92 43.37 -5.26
C GLU A 59 18.45 43.70 -4.99
N VAL A 60 17.52 42.80 -5.36
CA VAL A 60 16.08 42.98 -5.10
C VAL A 60 15.74 42.85 -3.62
N LEU A 61 16.41 41.95 -2.89
CA LEU A 61 16.25 41.81 -1.44
C LEU A 61 16.93 42.92 -0.61
N ALA A 62 17.89 43.64 -1.21
CA ALA A 62 18.56 44.77 -0.56
C ALA A 62 17.70 46.05 -0.58
N ASP A 63 16.92 46.28 -1.63
CA ASP A 63 16.01 47.43 -1.72
C ASP A 63 14.83 47.32 -0.73
N GLU A 64 14.27 46.12 -0.49
CA GLU A 64 13.14 45.94 0.45
C GLU A 64 13.53 45.92 1.94
N LYS A 65 14.81 45.72 2.29
CA LYS A 65 15.25 45.78 3.70
C LYS A 65 15.16 47.19 4.30
N THR A 66 15.05 48.23 3.48
CA THR A 66 15.00 49.62 3.95
C THR A 66 13.61 50.10 4.36
N THR A 67 12.53 49.42 3.95
CA THR A 67 11.15 49.85 4.21
C THR A 67 10.48 49.16 5.41
N VAL A 68 11.00 48.04 5.91
CA VAL A 68 10.36 47.23 6.96
C VAL A 68 10.84 47.56 8.39
N PHE A 69 11.94 48.32 8.57
CA PHE A 69 12.50 48.63 9.90
C PHE A 69 11.88 49.84 10.64
N ALA A 70 10.79 50.43 10.16
CA ALA A 70 10.19 51.61 10.79
C ALA A 70 9.07 51.33 11.83
N ALA A 71 8.70 50.08 12.11
CA ALA A 71 7.63 49.76 13.06
C ALA A 71 8.13 48.94 14.29
N GLY A 72 8.63 49.68 15.30
CA GLY A 72 8.54 49.39 16.74
C GLY A 72 9.13 48.08 17.30
N SER A 73 10.34 48.14 17.87
CA SER A 73 10.79 47.17 18.89
C SER A 73 10.23 47.51 20.29
N PRO A 74 9.81 46.53 21.12
CA PRO A 74 9.47 46.77 22.51
C PRO A 74 10.70 46.65 23.44
N LYS A 75 10.83 47.59 24.39
CA LYS A 75 11.79 47.53 25.50
C LYS A 75 11.19 46.79 26.71
N SER A 76 12.06 46.08 27.40
CA SER A 76 11.87 45.32 28.65
C SER A 76 11.71 46.19 29.90
N SER A 77 10.88 45.77 30.87
CA SER A 77 11.20 45.71 32.31
C SER A 77 10.06 45.09 33.14
N GLU A 78 10.43 44.59 34.32
CA GLU A 78 9.71 43.86 35.38
C GLU A 78 8.43 44.55 35.91
N ASP A 79 7.40 43.80 36.34
CA ASP A 79 7.11 43.43 37.75
C ASP A 79 5.64 42.96 38.00
N SER A 80 5.48 42.00 38.92
CA SER A 80 4.32 41.70 39.81
C SER A 80 2.88 41.28 39.33
N THR A 81 2.47 40.09 39.82
CA THR A 81 1.20 39.68 40.48
C THR A 81 -0.20 39.63 39.80
N TYR A 82 -0.71 38.38 39.77
CA TYR A 82 -2.06 37.87 40.14
C TYR A 82 -3.39 38.32 39.47
N THR A 83 -4.26 37.29 39.33
CA THR A 83 -5.74 37.23 39.23
C THR A 83 -6.49 37.30 37.88
N THR A 84 -6.98 36.12 37.48
CA THR A 84 -8.34 35.71 37.06
C THR A 84 -9.16 36.44 35.99
N GLU A 85 -9.63 35.60 35.05
CA GLU A 85 -10.95 35.53 34.41
C GLU A 85 -11.32 36.44 33.21
N ARG A 86 -11.55 35.72 32.10
CA ARG A 86 -12.59 35.82 31.06
C ARG A 86 -12.65 36.99 30.08
N ASP A 87 -12.83 36.52 28.84
CA ASP A 87 -13.43 37.12 27.65
C ASP A 87 -12.70 38.28 26.98
N ASP A 88 -12.17 38.02 25.78
CA ASP A 88 -12.56 38.76 24.58
C ASP A 88 -11.94 38.10 23.33
N SER A 89 -12.77 37.25 22.70
CA SER A 89 -12.61 36.79 21.34
C SER A 89 -12.92 37.93 20.36
N GLU A 90 -12.07 38.95 20.25
CA GLU A 90 -12.25 39.98 19.22
C GLU A 90 -10.95 40.61 18.68
N ARG A 91 -9.80 39.99 18.96
CA ARG A 91 -8.47 40.45 18.48
C ARG A 91 -7.75 39.50 17.52
N ALA A 92 -8.47 38.55 16.94
CA ALA A 92 -7.94 37.64 15.91
C ALA A 92 -8.40 38.00 14.48
N GLY A 93 -9.41 38.87 14.31
CA GLY A 93 -10.02 39.14 13.00
C GLY A 93 -9.29 40.15 12.10
N ASN A 94 -8.49 41.07 12.65
CA ASN A 94 -7.90 42.17 11.88
C ASN A 94 -6.44 41.99 11.47
N PHE A 95 -5.75 40.94 11.95
CA PHE A 95 -4.34 40.70 11.58
C PHE A 95 -4.19 39.87 10.29
N ASP A 96 -5.15 38.99 10.00
CA ASP A 96 -5.12 38.12 8.82
C ASP A 96 -5.53 38.83 7.51
N GLN A 97 -6.40 39.84 7.58
CA GLN A 97 -6.91 40.52 6.37
C GLN A 97 -5.90 41.52 5.79
N GLY A 98 -5.20 42.29 6.65
CA GLY A 98 -4.18 43.26 6.20
C GLY A 98 -2.87 42.62 5.70
N PHE A 99 -2.50 41.45 6.24
CA PHE A 99 -1.29 40.74 5.81
C PHE A 99 -1.49 40.05 4.45
N GLY A 100 -2.70 39.54 4.18
CA GLY A 100 -3.08 38.96 2.89
C GLY A 100 -3.13 39.98 1.75
N GLU A 101 -3.64 41.18 2.01
CA GLU A 101 -3.70 42.26 1.02
C GLU A 101 -2.31 42.82 0.68
N GLY A 102 -1.47 43.06 1.69
CA GLY A 102 -0.09 43.52 1.47
C GLY A 102 0.80 42.51 0.73
N LEU A 103 0.61 41.20 0.97
CA LEU A 103 1.29 40.14 0.24
C LEU A 103 0.79 39.98 -1.20
N SER A 104 -0.52 40.15 -1.43
CA SER A 104 -1.09 40.11 -2.78
C SER A 104 -0.61 41.30 -3.62
N GLU A 105 -0.47 42.48 -3.00
CA GLU A 105 0.09 43.67 -3.64
C GLU A 105 1.59 43.52 -3.93
N MET A 106 2.36 42.93 -3.01
CA MET A 106 3.79 42.64 -3.21
C MET A 106 4.00 41.61 -4.32
N VAL A 107 3.18 40.54 -4.37
CA VAL A 107 3.18 39.55 -5.46
C VAL A 107 2.76 40.18 -6.79
N GLY A 108 1.78 41.09 -6.78
CA GLY A 108 1.39 41.89 -7.94
C GLY A 108 2.54 42.74 -8.47
N LYS A 109 3.20 43.50 -7.60
CA LYS A 109 4.36 44.35 -7.94
C LYS A 109 5.56 43.56 -8.44
N LEU A 110 5.84 42.39 -7.85
CA LEU A 110 6.87 41.47 -8.32
C LEU A 110 6.52 40.90 -9.70
N LYS A 111 5.27 40.52 -9.91
CA LYS A 111 4.77 40.03 -11.19
C LYS A 111 4.88 41.11 -12.27
N ASP A 112 4.48 42.34 -11.96
CA ASP A 112 4.50 43.48 -12.87
C ASP A 112 5.92 44.01 -13.15
N ALA A 113 6.87 43.83 -12.23
CA ALA A 113 8.26 44.22 -12.45
C ALA A 113 9.07 43.17 -13.21
N VAL A 114 8.77 41.89 -13.00
CA VAL A 114 9.54 40.77 -13.54
C VAL A 114 9.03 40.36 -14.93
N ILE A 115 7.73 40.34 -15.17
CA ILE A 115 7.14 39.91 -16.46
C ILE A 115 7.62 40.79 -17.64
N PRO A 116 7.60 42.14 -17.58
CA PRO A 116 8.00 42.97 -18.72
C PRO A 116 9.52 42.90 -19.01
N LYS A 117 10.33 42.67 -17.97
CA LYS A 117 11.78 42.43 -18.13
C LYS A 117 12.04 41.04 -18.71
N MET A 118 11.23 40.04 -18.35
CA MET A 118 11.23 38.72 -19.00
C MET A 118 10.84 38.85 -20.47
N ASP A 119 9.75 39.53 -20.83
CA ASP A 119 9.29 39.74 -22.21
C ASP A 119 10.31 40.47 -23.08
N LYS A 120 11.00 41.49 -22.53
CA LYS A 120 12.12 42.17 -23.20
C LYS A 120 13.34 41.29 -23.39
N LEU A 121 13.55 40.29 -22.53
CA LEU A 121 14.63 39.31 -22.67
C LEU A 121 14.24 38.20 -23.68
N PHE A 122 12.99 37.73 -23.66
CA PHE A 122 12.46 36.73 -24.61
C PHE A 122 12.50 37.21 -26.05
N THR A 123 12.05 38.45 -26.30
CA THR A 123 12.10 39.08 -27.64
C THR A 123 13.52 39.22 -28.20
N LYS A 124 14.54 39.22 -27.33
CA LYS A 124 15.96 39.35 -27.69
C LYS A 124 16.66 38.01 -27.95
N THR A 125 16.07 36.87 -27.55
CA THR A 125 16.69 35.54 -27.63
C THR A 125 15.96 34.49 -28.47
N GLU A 126 14.76 34.76 -28.97
CA GLU A 126 14.09 33.85 -29.90
C GLU A 126 14.73 33.89 -31.30
N PRO A 127 14.93 32.74 -31.97
CA PRO A 127 15.39 32.73 -33.36
C PRO A 127 14.43 33.53 -34.24
N LYS A 128 14.96 34.39 -35.11
CA LYS A 128 14.15 35.19 -36.06
C LYS A 128 13.14 34.35 -36.85
N GLU A 129 13.48 33.08 -37.09
CA GLU A 129 12.63 32.09 -37.76
C GLU A 129 11.38 31.74 -36.96
N TYR A 130 11.49 31.57 -35.63
CA TYR A 130 10.36 31.30 -34.73
C TYR A 130 9.39 32.48 -34.71
N GLN A 131 9.91 33.70 -34.55
CA GLN A 131 9.10 34.92 -34.59
C GLN A 131 8.44 35.13 -35.96
N ALA A 132 9.13 34.81 -37.05
CA ALA A 132 8.56 34.87 -38.40
C ALA A 132 7.45 33.84 -38.61
N LEU A 133 7.63 32.62 -38.09
CA LEU A 133 6.61 31.57 -38.12
C LEU A 133 5.38 31.98 -37.31
N MET A 134 5.54 32.48 -36.09
CA MET A 134 4.40 32.88 -35.25
C MET A 134 3.64 34.09 -35.80
N LYS A 135 4.35 35.08 -36.35
CA LYS A 135 3.70 36.21 -37.07
C LYS A 135 2.89 35.73 -38.26
N LEU A 136 3.41 34.77 -39.03
CA LEU A 136 2.73 34.22 -40.18
C LEU A 136 1.52 33.36 -39.75
N ALA A 137 1.67 32.56 -38.69
CA ALA A 137 0.60 31.77 -38.09
C ALA A 137 -0.55 32.67 -37.61
N ALA A 138 -0.23 33.79 -36.94
CA ALA A 138 -1.22 34.76 -36.47
C ALA A 138 -1.94 35.45 -37.64
N LYS A 139 -1.20 35.87 -38.67
CA LYS A 139 -1.76 36.54 -39.88
C LYS A 139 -2.72 35.63 -40.66
N HIS A 140 -2.48 34.32 -40.64
CA HIS A 140 -3.26 33.33 -41.37
C HIS A 140 -4.05 32.40 -40.41
N SER A 141 -4.42 32.89 -39.23
CA SER A 141 -5.05 32.08 -38.16
C SER A 141 -6.44 31.49 -38.51
N GLY A 142 -7.10 32.04 -39.54
CA GLY A 142 -8.34 31.52 -40.14
C GLY A 142 -8.14 30.68 -41.40
N ASP A 143 -6.93 30.63 -41.97
CA ASP A 143 -6.57 29.78 -43.11
C ASP A 143 -5.13 29.26 -42.97
N PRO A 144 -4.93 28.25 -42.10
CA PRO A 144 -3.60 27.65 -41.85
C PRO A 144 -2.97 27.01 -43.09
N ALA A 145 -3.78 26.59 -44.08
CA ALA A 145 -3.28 26.00 -45.33
C ALA A 145 -2.50 27.04 -46.16
N SER A 146 -3.02 28.26 -46.27
CA SER A 146 -2.28 29.38 -46.89
C SER A 146 -0.98 29.72 -46.16
N ALA A 147 -0.97 29.64 -44.84
CA ALA A 147 0.24 29.81 -44.04
C ALA A 147 1.31 28.76 -44.40
N MET A 148 0.89 27.50 -44.55
CA MET A 148 1.76 26.38 -44.90
C MET A 148 2.42 26.56 -46.27
N VAL A 149 1.65 27.01 -47.28
CA VAL A 149 2.19 27.32 -48.62
C VAL A 149 3.29 28.38 -48.56
N VAL A 150 3.13 29.41 -47.72
CA VAL A 150 4.15 30.46 -47.56
C VAL A 150 5.37 29.95 -46.80
N LEU A 151 5.19 29.14 -45.77
CA LEU A 151 6.30 28.52 -45.02
C LEU A 151 7.13 27.61 -45.91
N LYS A 152 6.48 26.79 -46.73
CA LYS A 152 7.13 25.86 -47.68
C LYS A 152 8.03 26.53 -48.71
N LYS A 153 7.78 27.81 -49.04
CA LYS A 153 8.67 28.60 -49.91
C LYS A 153 9.99 29.00 -49.23
N LYS A 154 10.02 29.01 -47.90
CA LYS A 154 11.15 29.51 -47.10
C LYS A 154 11.90 28.42 -46.36
N TYR A 155 11.20 27.38 -45.93
CA TYR A 155 11.72 26.33 -45.07
C TYR A 155 11.31 24.96 -45.59
N ASN A 156 12.17 23.95 -45.37
CA ASN A 156 11.83 22.56 -45.66
C ASN A 156 10.85 21.99 -44.61
N ASP A 157 10.24 20.84 -44.91
CA ASP A 157 9.21 20.25 -44.04
C ASP A 157 9.71 19.93 -42.64
N LYS A 158 10.93 19.40 -42.53
CA LYS A 158 11.58 19.10 -41.25
C LYS A 158 11.70 20.34 -40.39
N ARG A 159 12.21 21.45 -40.95
CA ARG A 159 12.41 22.70 -40.23
C ARG A 159 11.09 23.31 -39.78
N ILE A 160 10.06 23.21 -40.61
CA ILE A 160 8.70 23.66 -40.24
C ILE A 160 8.17 22.81 -39.06
N ALA A 161 8.32 21.49 -39.11
CA ALA A 161 7.89 20.59 -38.04
C ALA A 161 8.63 20.87 -36.72
N GLU A 162 9.95 21.10 -36.77
CA GLU A 162 10.75 21.49 -35.60
C GLU A 162 10.22 22.77 -34.95
N LEU A 163 9.96 23.81 -35.76
CA LEU A 163 9.44 25.09 -35.26
C LEU A 163 8.04 24.96 -34.68
N ILE A 164 7.18 24.12 -35.28
CA ILE A 164 5.83 23.84 -34.76
C ILE A 164 5.92 23.11 -33.42
N VAL A 165 6.80 22.11 -33.31
CA VAL A 165 6.99 21.36 -32.06
C VAL A 165 7.52 22.26 -30.94
N ASP A 166 8.46 23.16 -31.24
CA ASP A 166 8.93 24.16 -30.29
C ASP A 166 7.78 25.13 -29.90
N ALA A 167 6.96 25.57 -30.85
CA ALA A 167 5.83 26.48 -30.59
C ALA A 167 4.70 25.84 -29.77
N LYS A 168 4.49 24.51 -29.88
CA LYS A 168 3.53 23.77 -29.05
C LYS A 168 3.94 23.73 -27.57
N MET A 169 5.22 23.91 -27.26
CA MET A 169 5.73 23.96 -25.89
C MET A 169 5.58 25.35 -25.25
N ASP A 170 5.21 26.36 -26.03
CA ASP A 170 4.94 27.73 -25.58
C ASP A 170 3.43 27.94 -25.35
N PRO A 171 2.98 28.18 -24.10
CA PRO A 171 1.57 28.38 -23.78
C PRO A 171 0.91 29.51 -24.57
N THR A 172 1.67 30.53 -24.95
CA THR A 172 1.20 31.73 -25.67
C THR A 172 0.74 31.38 -27.09
N HIS A 173 1.36 30.36 -27.68
CA HIS A 173 1.32 30.09 -29.10
C HIS A 173 0.74 28.71 -29.44
N ASN A 174 0.47 27.89 -28.44
CA ASN A 174 -0.01 26.50 -28.58
C ASN A 174 -1.21 26.37 -29.56
N GLY A 175 -2.23 27.23 -29.46
CA GLY A 175 -3.40 27.16 -30.35
C GLY A 175 -3.07 27.40 -31.83
N ALA A 176 -2.16 28.32 -32.14
CA ALA A 176 -1.72 28.58 -33.51
C ALA A 176 -0.76 27.48 -34.02
N ALA A 177 0.09 26.97 -33.13
CA ALA A 177 1.00 25.87 -33.43
C ALA A 177 0.24 24.57 -33.74
N LEU A 178 -0.82 24.26 -33.01
CA LEU A 178 -1.70 23.12 -33.30
C LEU A 178 -2.32 23.27 -34.69
N LYS A 179 -2.92 24.43 -35.01
CA LYS A 179 -3.48 24.66 -36.36
C LYS A 179 -2.45 24.50 -37.49
N LEU A 180 -1.21 24.92 -37.26
CA LEU A 180 -0.12 24.73 -38.22
C LEU A 180 0.32 23.26 -38.33
N GLU A 181 0.33 22.52 -37.22
CA GLU A 181 0.57 21.08 -37.21
C GLU A 181 -0.46 20.36 -38.09
N GLU A 182 -1.75 20.68 -37.90
CA GLU A 182 -2.83 20.11 -38.70
C GLU A 182 -2.66 20.43 -40.18
N ALA A 183 -2.40 21.71 -40.51
CA ALA A 183 -2.19 22.14 -41.88
C ALA A 183 -0.98 21.47 -42.54
N GLN A 184 0.10 21.24 -41.79
CA GLN A 184 1.28 20.56 -42.31
C GLN A 184 0.97 19.09 -42.61
N MET A 185 0.31 18.41 -41.68
CA MET A 185 -0.07 17.01 -41.85
C MET A 185 -1.07 16.83 -43.00
N GLU A 186 -2.05 17.73 -43.14
CA GLU A 186 -2.98 17.73 -44.29
C GLU A 186 -2.26 17.98 -45.61
N TYR A 187 -1.32 18.93 -45.63
CA TYR A 187 -0.48 19.16 -46.79
C TYR A 187 0.29 17.89 -47.18
N TRP A 188 0.88 17.18 -46.23
CA TRP A 188 1.56 15.91 -46.49
C TRP A 188 0.63 14.82 -47.02
N LEU A 189 -0.57 14.67 -46.45
CA LEU A 189 -1.57 13.70 -46.91
C LEU A 189 -2.03 14.00 -48.35
N ASN A 190 -2.31 15.27 -48.66
CA ASN A 190 -2.73 15.70 -49.99
C ASN A 190 -1.64 15.56 -51.05
N ASN A 191 -0.37 15.56 -50.64
CA ASN A 191 0.77 15.29 -51.52
C ASN A 191 1.20 13.81 -51.50
N HIS A 192 0.35 12.92 -50.99
CA HIS A 192 0.56 11.46 -50.96
C HIS A 192 1.86 11.03 -50.24
N LEU A 193 2.30 11.79 -49.22
CA LEU A 193 3.44 11.40 -48.41
C LEU A 193 3.08 10.16 -47.58
N SER A 194 3.78 9.04 -47.79
CA SER A 194 3.55 7.83 -47.00
C SER A 194 3.98 8.04 -45.54
N ALA A 195 3.43 7.24 -44.63
CA ALA A 195 3.83 7.26 -43.23
C ALA A 195 5.34 6.98 -43.04
N GLY A 196 5.91 6.07 -43.83
CA GLY A 196 7.36 5.82 -43.88
C GLY A 196 8.16 6.97 -44.48
N GLY A 197 7.65 7.61 -45.53
CA GLY A 197 8.24 8.81 -46.12
C GLY A 197 8.29 9.98 -45.11
N GLY A 198 7.25 10.14 -44.30
CA GLY A 198 7.23 11.12 -43.21
C GLY A 198 8.32 10.89 -42.16
N PHE A 199 8.66 9.63 -41.86
CA PHE A 199 9.73 9.28 -40.93
C PHE A 199 11.10 9.75 -41.45
N GLU A 200 11.39 9.49 -42.72
CA GLU A 200 12.63 9.88 -43.40
C GLU A 200 12.72 11.39 -43.59
N LEU A 201 11.61 12.02 -44.00
CA LEU A 201 11.54 13.46 -44.21
C LEU A 201 11.85 14.26 -42.94
N MET A 202 11.51 13.73 -41.76
CA MET A 202 11.86 14.35 -40.47
C MET A 202 13.29 14.03 -40.02
N GLY A 203 14.05 13.23 -40.77
CA GLY A 203 15.40 12.78 -40.44
C GLY A 203 15.45 11.88 -39.19
N LEU A 204 14.38 11.12 -38.92
CA LEU A 204 14.32 10.20 -37.78
C LEU A 204 15.13 8.92 -38.01
N ASN A 205 15.45 8.61 -39.27
CA ASN A 205 16.32 7.50 -39.71
C ASN A 205 17.82 7.77 -39.51
N GLU A 206 18.23 9.03 -39.49
CA GLU A 206 19.64 9.47 -39.33
C GLU A 206 19.96 9.88 -37.88
N ALA A 207 19.02 9.65 -36.98
CA ALA A 207 19.04 10.25 -35.66
C ALA A 207 19.92 9.43 -34.70
N GLU A 208 21.04 10.01 -34.24
CA GLU A 208 21.87 9.39 -33.19
C GLU A 208 21.18 9.44 -31.80
N GLY A 209 21.38 8.41 -30.97
CA GLY A 209 20.81 8.36 -29.60
C GLY A 209 19.35 7.88 -29.52
N ASN A 210 18.65 8.21 -28.42
CA ASN A 210 17.30 7.71 -28.13
C ASN A 210 16.23 8.33 -29.06
N LEU A 211 15.84 7.60 -30.11
CA LEU A 211 14.79 7.98 -31.07
C LEU A 211 13.49 8.40 -30.37
N LEU A 212 13.06 7.67 -29.33
CA LEU A 212 11.77 7.86 -28.68
C LEU A 212 11.73 9.10 -27.77
N ALA A 213 12.89 9.67 -27.42
CA ALA A 213 12.99 10.93 -26.69
C ALA A 213 12.94 12.15 -27.61
N ARG A 214 12.96 11.96 -28.94
CA ARG A 214 13.00 13.06 -29.90
C ARG A 214 11.61 13.68 -30.06
N PRO A 215 11.48 15.02 -29.97
CA PRO A 215 10.19 15.68 -30.12
C PRO A 215 9.50 15.38 -31.47
N LEU A 216 10.29 15.27 -32.56
CA LEU A 216 9.79 14.91 -33.89
C LEU A 216 9.25 13.46 -33.98
N PHE A 217 9.64 12.55 -33.08
CA PHE A 217 9.08 11.20 -33.07
C PHE A 217 7.59 11.22 -32.70
N GLN A 218 7.21 12.02 -31.70
CA GLN A 218 5.79 12.19 -31.35
C GLN A 218 5.02 12.88 -32.48
N TYR A 219 5.65 13.85 -33.15
CA TYR A 219 5.05 14.51 -34.32
C TYR A 219 4.78 13.54 -35.46
N TRP A 220 5.75 12.68 -35.78
CA TRP A 220 5.60 11.60 -36.75
C TRP A 220 4.54 10.58 -36.32
N SER A 221 4.51 10.17 -35.04
CA SER A 221 3.49 9.25 -34.52
C SER A 221 2.07 9.81 -34.70
N THR A 222 1.86 11.11 -34.45
CA THR A 222 0.58 11.78 -34.73
C THR A 222 0.26 11.82 -36.22
N TYR A 223 1.27 11.96 -37.09
CA TYR A 223 1.07 11.84 -38.52
C TYR A 223 0.61 10.43 -38.94
N VAL A 224 1.20 9.36 -38.38
CA VAL A 224 0.78 7.97 -38.63
C VAL A 224 -0.67 7.75 -38.21
N GLU A 225 -1.07 8.25 -37.04
CA GLU A 225 -2.46 8.19 -36.57
C GLU A 225 -3.41 8.88 -37.57
N ARG A 226 -3.08 10.10 -38.02
CA ARG A 226 -3.88 10.82 -39.03
C ARG A 226 -3.92 10.08 -40.36
N PHE A 227 -2.79 9.56 -40.83
CA PHE A 227 -2.71 8.75 -42.05
C PHE A 227 -3.71 7.59 -42.00
N ASN A 228 -3.77 6.88 -40.88
CA ASN A 228 -4.68 5.75 -40.65
C ASN A 228 -6.16 6.14 -40.50
N THR A 229 -6.49 7.40 -40.21
CA THR A 229 -7.89 7.85 -40.22
C THR A 229 -8.43 8.11 -41.63
N LYS A 230 -7.54 8.38 -42.59
CA LYS A 230 -7.92 8.75 -43.97
C LYS A 230 -7.75 7.60 -44.97
N HIS A 231 -7.02 6.54 -44.60
CA HIS A 231 -6.78 5.37 -45.46
C HIS A 231 -7.49 4.13 -44.91
N SER A 232 -8.02 3.31 -45.82
CA SER A 232 -8.66 2.03 -45.48
C SER A 232 -7.63 0.99 -45.03
N GLU A 233 -6.44 0.99 -45.65
CA GLU A 233 -5.30 0.19 -45.25
C GLU A 233 -4.49 0.94 -44.18
N LYS A 234 -4.56 0.44 -42.95
CA LYS A 234 -3.86 1.02 -41.81
C LYS A 234 -2.44 0.50 -41.75
N VAL A 235 -1.50 1.38 -41.43
CA VAL A 235 -0.09 1.07 -41.22
C VAL A 235 0.28 1.25 -39.76
N SER A 236 1.10 0.34 -39.22
CA SER A 236 1.66 0.46 -37.88
C SER A 236 3.03 1.14 -37.92
N ALA A 237 3.36 1.94 -36.90
CA ALA A 237 4.72 2.43 -36.68
C ALA A 237 5.74 1.28 -36.63
N VAL A 238 5.35 0.12 -36.09
CA VAL A 238 6.18 -1.09 -36.02
C VAL A 238 6.43 -1.66 -37.42
N ASP A 239 5.42 -1.69 -38.29
CA ASP A 239 5.57 -2.15 -39.68
C ASP A 239 6.40 -1.20 -40.54
N ILE A 240 6.51 0.08 -40.14
CA ILE A 240 7.40 1.04 -40.79
C ILE A 240 8.84 0.88 -40.28
N LEU A 241 9.00 0.69 -38.96
CA LEU A 241 10.31 0.65 -38.31
C LEU A 241 11.05 -0.67 -38.54
N THR A 242 10.33 -1.80 -38.54
CA THR A 242 10.97 -3.12 -38.53
C THR A 242 11.61 -3.58 -39.86
N PRO A 243 11.03 -3.30 -41.05
CA PRO A 243 11.61 -3.79 -42.29
C PRO A 243 12.91 -3.08 -42.68
N LYS A 244 13.06 -1.80 -42.31
CA LYS A 244 14.13 -0.92 -42.81
C LYS A 244 15.11 -0.45 -41.74
N TYR A 245 14.69 -0.32 -40.48
CA TYR A 245 15.50 0.36 -39.45
C TYR A 245 15.86 -0.52 -38.25
N TYR A 246 14.97 -1.42 -37.83
CA TYR A 246 15.17 -2.22 -36.61
C TYR A 246 14.75 -3.67 -36.80
N THR A 247 15.55 -4.63 -36.35
CA THR A 247 14.99 -5.98 -36.09
C THR A 247 13.96 -5.92 -34.94
N ASP A 248 13.02 -6.86 -34.86
CA ASP A 248 12.07 -6.95 -33.73
C ASP A 248 12.78 -6.91 -32.37
N ALA A 249 13.89 -7.64 -32.23
CA ALA A 249 14.73 -7.63 -31.04
C ALA A 249 15.32 -6.24 -30.73
N ALA A 250 15.81 -5.53 -31.75
CA ALA A 250 16.40 -4.20 -31.58
C ALA A 250 15.34 -3.16 -31.20
N LEU A 251 14.15 -3.24 -31.81
CA LEU A 251 13.03 -2.36 -31.49
C LEU A 251 12.52 -2.61 -30.06
N ALA A 252 12.38 -3.88 -29.65
CA ALA A 252 11.97 -4.23 -28.30
C ALA A 252 12.98 -3.75 -27.24
N ARG A 253 14.30 -3.85 -27.53
CA ARG A 253 15.36 -3.29 -26.66
C ARG A 253 15.22 -1.77 -26.54
N LEU A 254 15.09 -1.06 -27.66
CA LEU A 254 14.88 0.39 -27.68
C LEU A 254 13.66 0.78 -26.83
N ILE A 255 12.55 0.07 -26.97
CA ILE A 255 11.32 0.30 -26.20
C ILE A 255 11.55 0.06 -24.70
N VAL A 256 12.16 -1.06 -24.32
CA VAL A 256 12.41 -1.40 -22.91
C VAL A 256 13.32 -0.37 -22.25
N ASP A 257 14.40 0.05 -22.91
CA ASP A 257 15.32 1.03 -22.36
C ASP A 257 14.68 2.42 -22.30
N ALA A 258 13.92 2.82 -23.33
CA ALA A 258 13.21 4.09 -23.35
C ALA A 258 12.08 4.20 -22.30
N LYS A 259 11.55 3.07 -21.78
CA LYS A 259 10.60 3.07 -20.65
C LYS A 259 11.23 3.55 -19.34
N LYS A 260 12.56 3.47 -19.21
CA LYS A 260 13.31 3.93 -18.02
C LYS A 260 13.56 5.44 -18.03
N ASP A 261 13.59 6.07 -19.21
CA ASP A 261 13.77 7.52 -19.34
C ASP A 261 12.42 8.26 -19.30
N THR A 262 12.29 9.19 -18.36
CA THR A 262 11.09 10.03 -18.18
C THR A 262 10.64 10.74 -19.46
N LYS A 263 11.58 11.17 -20.33
CA LYS A 263 11.25 11.90 -21.56
C LYS A 263 10.67 11.01 -22.65
N SER A 264 11.14 9.77 -22.77
CA SER A 264 10.67 8.82 -23.77
C SER A 264 9.60 7.85 -23.27
N LYS A 265 9.34 7.79 -21.95
CA LYS A 265 8.45 6.79 -21.34
C LYS A 265 7.08 6.71 -21.99
N SER A 266 6.45 7.85 -22.30
CA SER A 266 5.13 7.87 -22.94
C SER A 266 5.15 7.22 -24.33
N ASN A 267 6.10 7.64 -25.17
CA ASN A 267 6.29 7.09 -26.52
C ASN A 267 6.65 5.60 -26.47
N ALA A 268 7.50 5.19 -25.53
CA ALA A 268 7.92 3.81 -25.35
C ALA A 268 6.78 2.90 -24.88
N VAL A 269 5.88 3.39 -24.02
CA VAL A 269 4.67 2.64 -23.63
C VAL A 269 3.77 2.45 -24.85
N LYS A 270 3.45 3.52 -25.60
CA LYS A 270 2.59 3.45 -26.78
C LYS A 270 3.16 2.50 -27.85
N LEU A 271 4.42 2.69 -28.24
CA LEU A 271 5.07 1.86 -29.25
C LEU A 271 5.24 0.40 -28.77
N GLY A 272 5.43 0.20 -27.47
CA GLY A 272 5.45 -1.12 -26.87
C GLY A 272 4.12 -1.87 -26.98
N GLU A 273 2.99 -1.21 -26.71
CA GLU A 273 1.67 -1.82 -26.91
C GLU A 273 1.41 -2.11 -28.40
N GLU A 274 1.78 -1.18 -29.27
CA GLU A 274 1.65 -1.37 -30.72
C GLU A 274 2.50 -2.54 -31.24
N GLN A 275 3.69 -2.77 -30.68
CA GLN A 275 4.51 -3.94 -31.03
C GLN A 275 3.84 -5.26 -30.64
N LEU A 276 3.21 -5.31 -29.46
CA LEU A 276 2.44 -6.47 -29.02
C LEU A 276 1.21 -6.70 -29.92
N ASP A 277 0.47 -5.63 -30.25
CA ASP A 277 -0.68 -5.67 -31.17
C ASP A 277 -0.30 -6.16 -32.56
N ASN A 278 0.84 -5.68 -33.08
CA ASN A 278 1.34 -6.07 -34.39
C ASN A 278 1.66 -7.57 -34.46
N TRP A 279 2.32 -8.12 -33.44
CA TRP A 279 2.57 -9.56 -33.39
C TRP A 279 1.27 -10.37 -33.25
N LEU A 280 0.29 -9.85 -32.50
CA LEU A 280 -1.01 -10.49 -32.32
C LEU A 280 -1.83 -10.51 -33.62
N SER A 281 -1.89 -9.39 -34.35
CA SER A 281 -2.60 -9.29 -35.64
C SER A 281 -1.99 -10.21 -36.71
N LYS A 282 -0.66 -10.37 -36.69
CA LYS A 282 0.07 -11.33 -37.52
C LYS A 282 -0.03 -12.78 -37.04
N LYS A 283 -0.75 -13.04 -35.95
CA LYS A 283 -0.98 -14.37 -35.35
C LYS A 283 0.32 -15.11 -35.01
N TYR A 284 1.33 -14.38 -34.53
CA TYR A 284 2.59 -15.00 -34.14
C TYR A 284 2.41 -15.84 -32.87
N SER A 285 3.08 -16.99 -32.80
CA SER A 285 3.09 -17.79 -31.57
C SER A 285 4.08 -17.21 -30.56
N ALA A 286 3.88 -17.52 -29.26
CA ALA A 286 4.83 -17.11 -28.23
C ALA A 286 6.26 -17.63 -28.49
N ASP A 287 6.40 -18.84 -29.04
CA ASP A 287 7.69 -19.40 -29.44
C ASP A 287 8.34 -18.63 -30.60
N LYS A 288 7.54 -18.24 -31.60
CA LYS A 288 8.03 -17.41 -32.70
C LYS A 288 8.55 -16.06 -32.21
N VAL A 289 7.79 -15.37 -31.35
CA VAL A 289 8.24 -14.09 -30.78
C VAL A 289 9.45 -14.27 -29.88
N PHE A 290 9.54 -15.36 -29.12
CA PHE A 290 10.74 -15.69 -28.33
C PHE A 290 12.01 -15.73 -29.20
N ARG A 291 11.94 -16.36 -30.38
CA ARG A 291 13.05 -16.41 -31.35
C ARG A 291 13.28 -15.09 -32.08
N LEU A 292 12.22 -14.35 -32.44
CA LEU A 292 12.35 -13.00 -33.03
C LEU A 292 13.11 -12.05 -32.10
N LEU A 293 12.88 -12.16 -30.80
CA LEU A 293 13.57 -11.42 -29.76
C LEU A 293 14.95 -12.00 -29.40
N LYS A 294 15.38 -13.07 -30.09
CA LYS A 294 16.65 -13.79 -29.90
C LYS A 294 16.85 -14.33 -28.48
N LEU A 295 15.76 -14.56 -27.74
CA LEU A 295 15.81 -15.09 -26.37
C LEU A 295 16.24 -16.57 -26.33
N ASP A 296 16.04 -17.31 -27.41
CA ASP A 296 16.51 -18.68 -27.60
C ASP A 296 18.04 -18.80 -27.66
N LYS A 297 18.71 -17.74 -28.11
CA LYS A 297 20.17 -17.64 -28.23
C LYS A 297 20.84 -17.05 -26.99
N VAL A 298 20.06 -16.68 -25.97
CA VAL A 298 20.62 -16.25 -24.69
C VAL A 298 21.18 -17.50 -23.99
N GLU A 299 22.50 -17.53 -23.86
CA GLU A 299 23.22 -18.60 -23.17
C GLU A 299 23.02 -18.46 -21.65
N ASP A 300 23.12 -17.22 -21.15
CA ASP A 300 23.12 -16.88 -19.73
C ASP A 300 22.19 -15.70 -19.42
N GLY A 301 21.42 -15.80 -18.33
CA GLY A 301 20.65 -14.67 -17.80
C GLY A 301 19.39 -14.37 -18.60
N LEU A 302 18.73 -15.39 -19.17
CA LEU A 302 17.45 -15.28 -19.87
C LEU A 302 16.40 -14.55 -19.03
N LEU A 303 16.23 -14.98 -17.78
CA LEU A 303 15.19 -14.43 -16.89
C LEU A 303 15.52 -13.00 -16.42
N THR A 304 16.80 -12.63 -16.44
CA THR A 304 17.26 -11.28 -16.12
C THR A 304 17.38 -10.37 -17.35
N HIS A 305 17.21 -10.92 -18.55
CA HIS A 305 17.42 -10.19 -19.80
C HIS A 305 16.32 -9.12 -19.98
N PRO A 306 16.67 -7.86 -20.33
CA PRO A 306 15.73 -6.74 -20.32
C PRO A 306 14.45 -6.95 -21.16
N VAL A 307 14.55 -7.65 -22.30
CA VAL A 307 13.38 -7.90 -23.18
C VAL A 307 12.53 -9.11 -22.77
N PHE A 308 12.94 -9.90 -21.78
CA PHE A 308 12.20 -11.08 -21.34
C PHE A 308 10.79 -10.71 -20.85
N ASN A 309 10.65 -9.66 -20.04
CA ASN A 309 9.35 -9.18 -19.56
C ASN A 309 8.46 -8.66 -20.70
N HIS A 310 9.04 -8.09 -21.76
CA HIS A 310 8.28 -7.69 -22.95
C HIS A 310 7.70 -8.91 -23.68
N TRP A 311 8.51 -9.96 -23.84
CA TRP A 311 8.03 -11.26 -24.34
C TRP A 311 7.00 -11.91 -23.40
N TYR A 312 7.22 -11.88 -22.08
CA TYR A 312 6.30 -12.43 -21.09
C TYR A 312 4.93 -11.75 -21.23
N THR A 313 4.92 -10.42 -21.36
CA THR A 313 3.67 -9.66 -21.54
C THR A 313 2.92 -10.13 -22.79
N TYR A 314 3.64 -10.42 -23.89
CA TYR A 314 3.04 -11.01 -25.08
C TYR A 314 2.50 -12.43 -24.85
N PHE A 315 3.25 -13.28 -24.13
CA PHE A 315 2.84 -14.63 -23.77
C PHE A 315 1.51 -14.64 -23.00
N GLU A 316 1.37 -13.76 -22.01
CA GLU A 316 0.12 -13.60 -21.24
C GLU A 316 -1.02 -13.09 -22.11
N ARG A 317 -0.73 -12.17 -23.03
CA ARG A 317 -1.73 -11.61 -23.93
C ARG A 317 -2.33 -12.66 -24.86
N ILE A 318 -1.49 -13.53 -25.43
CA ILE A 318 -1.95 -14.69 -26.22
C ILE A 318 -2.80 -15.63 -25.37
N ASN A 319 -2.41 -15.87 -24.12
CA ASN A 319 -3.19 -16.72 -23.22
C ASN A 319 -4.61 -16.20 -23.05
N VAL A 320 -4.76 -14.89 -22.85
CA VAL A 320 -6.08 -14.24 -22.75
C VAL A 320 -6.84 -14.32 -24.08
N GLU A 321 -6.24 -13.90 -25.19
CA GLU A 321 -6.89 -13.86 -26.51
C GLU A 321 -7.41 -15.23 -26.97
N HIS A 322 -6.65 -16.29 -26.70
CA HIS A 322 -7.03 -17.64 -27.09
C HIS A 322 -7.72 -18.44 -25.98
N ASN A 323 -8.03 -17.80 -24.84
CA ASN A 323 -8.60 -18.45 -23.66
C ASN A 323 -7.82 -19.72 -23.23
N THR A 324 -6.49 -19.64 -23.28
CA THR A 324 -5.59 -20.72 -22.83
C THR A 324 -4.99 -20.39 -21.47
N LYS A 325 -4.66 -21.43 -20.70
CA LYS A 325 -4.07 -21.30 -19.34
C LYS A 325 -2.63 -21.80 -19.29
N LYS A 326 -1.85 -21.58 -20.35
CA LYS A 326 -0.45 -22.03 -20.41
C LYS A 326 0.38 -21.27 -19.40
N LYS A 327 1.12 -21.97 -18.55
CA LYS A 327 2.02 -21.35 -17.56
C LYS A 327 3.38 -21.07 -18.21
N VAL A 328 3.97 -19.91 -17.97
CA VAL A 328 5.34 -19.62 -18.45
C VAL A 328 6.35 -20.68 -18.01
N VAL A 329 6.16 -21.26 -16.82
CA VAL A 329 6.99 -22.35 -16.29
C VAL A 329 6.97 -23.56 -17.22
N SER A 330 5.82 -23.93 -17.77
CA SER A 330 5.72 -25.03 -18.73
C SER A 330 6.45 -24.73 -20.05
N PHE A 331 6.48 -23.47 -20.47
CA PHE A 331 7.29 -23.05 -21.62
C PHE A 331 8.79 -23.17 -21.32
N LEU A 332 9.23 -22.73 -20.13
CA LEU A 332 10.62 -22.86 -19.72
C LEU A 332 11.05 -24.32 -19.53
N GLU A 333 10.14 -25.21 -19.10
CA GLU A 333 10.39 -26.66 -19.01
C GLU A 333 10.65 -27.27 -20.39
N ASP A 334 9.88 -26.89 -21.41
CA ASP A 334 10.14 -27.27 -22.80
C ASP A 334 11.52 -26.79 -23.26
N LYS A 335 11.87 -25.51 -22.99
CA LYS A 335 13.18 -24.96 -23.38
C LYS A 335 14.34 -25.61 -22.65
N ALA A 336 14.21 -25.89 -21.35
CA ALA A 336 15.22 -26.60 -20.59
C ALA A 336 15.40 -28.03 -21.12
N SER A 337 14.30 -28.74 -21.38
CA SER A 337 14.31 -30.12 -21.89
C SER A 337 14.99 -30.21 -23.27
N ASN A 338 14.70 -29.26 -24.17
CA ASN A 338 15.34 -29.18 -25.49
C ASN A 338 16.86 -28.91 -25.40
N LYS A 339 17.33 -28.27 -24.32
CA LYS A 339 18.75 -28.07 -24.03
C LYS A 339 19.36 -29.23 -23.23
N GLY A 340 18.61 -30.29 -22.92
CA GLY A 340 19.08 -31.44 -22.15
C GLY A 340 19.17 -31.20 -20.63
N PHE A 341 18.52 -30.15 -20.12
CA PHE A 341 18.52 -29.79 -18.70
C PHE A 341 17.16 -29.99 -18.04
N LEU A 342 17.16 -30.27 -16.74
CA LEU A 342 15.94 -30.15 -15.93
C LEU A 342 15.69 -28.67 -15.61
N LEU A 343 14.42 -28.25 -15.52
CA LEU A 343 14.09 -26.85 -15.17
C LEU A 343 14.81 -26.41 -13.88
N LYS A 344 14.89 -27.28 -12.88
CA LYS A 344 15.54 -26.98 -11.60
C LYS A 344 17.03 -26.67 -11.76
N SER A 345 17.76 -27.44 -12.59
CA SER A 345 19.18 -27.16 -12.85
C SER A 345 19.32 -25.91 -13.70
N TYR A 346 18.49 -25.75 -14.72
CA TYR A 346 18.48 -24.55 -15.56
C TYR A 346 18.29 -23.26 -14.75
N LEU A 347 17.27 -23.21 -13.88
CA LEU A 347 17.03 -22.05 -13.00
C LEU A 347 18.16 -21.82 -11.99
N LYS A 348 18.84 -22.89 -11.54
CA LYS A 348 19.99 -22.76 -10.65
C LYS A 348 21.15 -22.08 -11.37
N ASP A 349 21.47 -22.54 -12.58
CA ASP A 349 22.54 -21.97 -13.40
C ASP A 349 22.24 -20.51 -13.75
N GLU A 350 21.00 -20.20 -14.14
CA GLU A 350 20.53 -18.83 -14.38
C GLU A 350 20.74 -17.93 -13.14
N ALA A 351 20.46 -18.44 -11.93
CA ALA A 351 20.66 -17.67 -10.70
C ALA A 351 22.15 -17.51 -10.35
N GLU A 352 22.97 -18.52 -10.64
CA GLU A 352 24.43 -18.45 -10.49
C GLU A 352 25.05 -17.42 -11.45
N LYS A 353 24.48 -17.25 -12.64
CA LYS A 353 24.92 -16.28 -13.64
C LYS A 353 24.35 -14.88 -13.43
N ALA A 354 23.21 -14.76 -12.77
CA ALA A 354 22.58 -13.49 -12.48
C ALA A 354 23.52 -12.58 -11.64
N ASN A 355 23.74 -11.36 -12.11
CA ASN A 355 24.50 -10.34 -11.41
C ASN A 355 23.67 -9.05 -11.33
N PHE A 356 23.47 -8.53 -10.12
CA PHE A 356 22.64 -7.35 -9.89
C PHE A 356 23.51 -6.25 -9.30
N GLU A 357 23.53 -5.10 -9.96
CA GLU A 357 24.29 -3.92 -9.51
C GLU A 357 23.62 -3.23 -8.32
N THR A 358 22.29 -3.37 -8.18
CA THR A 358 21.51 -2.68 -7.15
C THR A 358 20.41 -3.58 -6.60
N LYS A 359 20.04 -3.35 -5.33
CA LYS A 359 18.88 -3.96 -4.68
C LYS A 359 17.59 -3.75 -5.49
N SER A 360 17.39 -2.54 -6.03
CA SER A 360 16.20 -2.20 -6.83
C SER A 360 16.05 -3.12 -8.04
N ARG A 361 17.14 -3.51 -8.69
CA ARG A 361 17.08 -4.44 -9.82
C ARG A 361 16.58 -5.83 -9.44
N VAL A 362 16.97 -6.34 -8.27
CA VAL A 362 16.46 -7.63 -7.76
C VAL A 362 14.96 -7.53 -7.43
N TYR A 363 14.49 -6.38 -6.97
CA TYR A 363 13.08 -6.15 -6.66
C TYR A 363 12.24 -5.99 -7.94
N GLU A 364 12.75 -5.25 -8.92
CA GLU A 364 12.15 -5.17 -10.26
C GLU A 364 11.98 -6.54 -10.90
N LEU A 365 12.96 -7.44 -10.72
CA LEU A 365 12.87 -8.81 -11.23
C LEU A 365 11.64 -9.56 -10.70
N PHE A 366 11.20 -9.31 -9.46
CA PHE A 366 9.97 -9.91 -8.92
C PHE A 366 8.75 -9.56 -9.80
N VAL A 367 8.67 -8.29 -10.19
CA VAL A 367 7.58 -7.73 -11.03
C VAL A 367 7.73 -8.14 -12.50
N GLU A 368 8.96 -8.24 -12.99
CA GLU A 368 9.25 -8.72 -14.35
C GLU A 368 8.89 -10.19 -14.53
N LEU A 369 9.03 -10.99 -13.47
CA LEU A 369 8.61 -12.39 -13.42
C LEU A 369 7.12 -12.57 -13.10
N LYS A 370 6.37 -11.47 -12.95
CA LYS A 370 4.92 -11.45 -12.64
C LYS A 370 4.57 -12.24 -11.38
N LEU A 371 5.48 -12.27 -10.41
CA LEU A 371 5.27 -13.02 -9.16
C LEU A 371 4.17 -12.41 -8.30
N GLU A 372 3.88 -11.11 -8.45
CA GLU A 372 2.78 -10.41 -7.80
C GLU A 372 1.39 -10.93 -8.23
N ARG A 373 1.31 -11.62 -9.37
CA ARG A 373 0.06 -12.19 -9.91
C ARG A 373 -0.14 -13.66 -9.56
N VAL A 374 0.80 -14.27 -8.85
CA VAL A 374 0.69 -15.68 -8.46
C VAL A 374 -0.25 -15.77 -7.27
N GLU A 375 -1.49 -16.21 -7.52
CA GLU A 375 -2.53 -16.33 -6.51
C GLU A 375 -2.25 -17.49 -5.52
N ASP A 376 -1.92 -18.67 -6.05
CA ASP A 376 -1.69 -19.88 -5.24
C ASP A 376 -0.29 -20.46 -5.46
N GLY A 377 0.35 -20.86 -4.36
CA GLY A 377 1.61 -21.62 -4.41
C GLY A 377 2.81 -20.77 -4.81
N LEU A 378 2.81 -19.46 -4.54
CA LEU A 378 3.93 -18.54 -4.74
C LEU A 378 5.23 -19.13 -4.18
N PHE A 379 5.24 -19.62 -2.94
CA PHE A 379 6.47 -20.14 -2.33
C PHE A 379 6.96 -21.45 -2.96
N SER A 380 6.07 -22.15 -3.67
CA SER A 380 6.39 -23.34 -4.46
C SER A 380 6.65 -23.03 -5.94
N ASN A 381 6.41 -21.80 -6.39
CA ASN A 381 6.59 -21.39 -7.77
C ASN A 381 8.09 -21.40 -8.13
N PRO A 382 8.51 -22.10 -9.19
CA PRO A 382 9.92 -22.15 -9.60
C PRO A 382 10.54 -20.76 -9.84
N LEU A 383 9.78 -19.81 -10.39
CA LEU A 383 10.26 -18.44 -10.61
C LEU A 383 10.43 -17.66 -9.30
N PHE A 384 9.58 -17.91 -8.29
CA PHE A 384 9.79 -17.35 -6.95
C PHE A 384 11.03 -17.93 -6.29
N ILE A 385 11.27 -19.23 -6.43
CA ILE A 385 12.48 -19.89 -5.91
C ILE A 385 13.73 -19.33 -6.59
N PHE A 386 13.67 -19.10 -7.92
CA PHE A 386 14.73 -18.43 -8.67
C PHE A 386 14.98 -17.01 -8.15
N TRP A 387 13.95 -16.16 -8.06
CA TRP A 387 14.06 -14.80 -7.55
C TRP A 387 14.61 -14.77 -6.11
N ARG A 388 14.12 -15.65 -5.24
CA ARG A 388 14.62 -15.80 -3.87
C ARG A 388 16.11 -16.12 -3.84
N THR A 389 16.56 -17.01 -4.72
CA THR A 389 17.98 -17.39 -4.83
C THR A 389 18.81 -16.19 -5.28
N CYS A 390 18.32 -15.42 -6.25
CA CYS A 390 18.94 -14.16 -6.68
C CYS A 390 19.07 -13.15 -5.54
N LEU A 391 18.01 -12.95 -4.74
CA LEU A 391 18.03 -12.05 -3.59
C LEU A 391 19.01 -12.51 -2.50
N GLN A 392 19.09 -13.82 -2.24
CA GLN A 392 20.04 -14.38 -1.29
C GLN A 392 21.49 -14.21 -1.76
N LYS A 393 21.75 -14.40 -3.06
CA LYS A 393 23.06 -14.19 -3.67
C LYS A 393 23.48 -12.71 -3.60
N PHE A 394 22.58 -11.80 -3.97
CA PHE A 394 22.82 -10.35 -3.85
C PHE A 394 23.18 -9.98 -2.41
N ARG A 395 22.41 -10.46 -1.42
CA ARG A 395 22.71 -10.23 0.00
C ARG A 395 24.08 -10.77 0.43
N ALA A 396 24.50 -11.92 -0.10
CA ALA A 396 25.82 -12.48 0.22
C ALA A 396 26.97 -11.67 -0.39
N ALA A 397 26.75 -11.04 -1.55
CA ALA A 397 27.72 -10.19 -2.22
C ALA A 397 27.79 -8.76 -1.65
N HIS A 398 26.73 -8.30 -0.97
CA HIS A 398 26.62 -6.96 -0.38
C HIS A 398 26.29 -7.00 1.13
N PRO A 399 27.19 -7.50 2.01
CA PRO A 399 26.95 -7.55 3.45
C PRO A 399 26.70 -6.18 4.10
N GLU A 400 27.22 -5.12 3.49
CA GLU A 400 27.11 -3.71 3.90
C GLU A 400 25.74 -3.08 3.64
N GLU A 401 24.85 -3.74 2.90
CA GLU A 401 23.45 -3.34 2.72
C GLU A 401 22.54 -4.18 3.65
N PRO A 402 22.39 -3.82 4.94
CA PRO A 402 21.64 -4.63 5.87
C PRO A 402 20.14 -4.45 5.59
N GLN A 403 19.41 -5.56 5.57
CA GLN A 403 17.95 -5.67 5.42
C GLN A 403 17.39 -5.73 3.98
N THR A 404 17.73 -6.83 3.29
CA THR A 404 16.98 -7.32 2.12
C THR A 404 16.57 -8.79 2.30
N SER A 405 15.90 -9.13 3.41
CA SER A 405 15.31 -10.47 3.55
C SER A 405 14.11 -10.61 2.62
N VAL A 406 13.84 -11.85 2.19
CA VAL A 406 12.61 -12.19 1.44
C VAL A 406 11.38 -11.75 2.24
N PHE A 407 11.41 -11.96 3.55
CA PHE A 407 10.36 -11.54 4.47
C PHE A 407 10.11 -10.03 4.41
N ASN A 408 11.14 -9.18 4.53
CA ASN A 408 10.98 -7.73 4.50
C ASN A 408 10.39 -7.23 3.18
N TYR A 409 10.82 -7.83 2.05
CA TYR A 409 10.25 -7.51 0.75
C TYR A 409 8.76 -7.88 0.68
N LEU A 410 8.41 -9.13 1.04
CA LEU A 410 7.03 -9.60 1.04
C LEU A 410 6.15 -8.77 1.98
N ARG A 411 6.65 -8.42 3.16
CA ARG A 411 5.94 -7.58 4.13
C ARG A 411 5.64 -6.19 3.57
N THR A 412 6.62 -5.60 2.88
CA THR A 412 6.43 -4.28 2.22
C THR A 412 5.40 -4.36 1.10
N LEU A 413 5.40 -5.46 0.33
CA LEU A 413 4.53 -5.65 -0.81
C LEU A 413 3.07 -5.95 -0.41
N TYR A 414 2.86 -6.89 0.51
CA TYR A 414 1.53 -7.38 0.87
C TYR A 414 0.95 -6.70 2.12
N GLY A 415 1.76 -5.96 2.89
CA GLY A 415 1.42 -5.53 4.24
C GLY A 415 1.32 -6.71 5.22
N ASP A 416 1.11 -6.41 6.50
CA ASP A 416 1.11 -7.43 7.56
C ASP A 416 -0.08 -8.40 7.42
N LYS A 417 -1.29 -7.90 7.14
CA LYS A 417 -2.49 -8.73 6.93
C LYS A 417 -2.39 -9.56 5.66
N GLY A 418 -2.06 -8.94 4.53
CA GLY A 418 -1.95 -9.64 3.26
C GLY A 418 -0.84 -10.71 3.29
N LEU A 419 0.26 -10.46 3.98
CA LEU A 419 1.30 -11.46 4.19
C LEU A 419 0.82 -12.62 5.08
N ALA A 420 0.06 -12.35 6.14
CA ALA A 420 -0.53 -13.40 6.97
C ALA A 420 -1.49 -14.29 6.15
N ASP A 421 -2.33 -13.70 5.30
CA ASP A 421 -3.26 -14.43 4.43
C ASP A 421 -2.52 -15.30 3.40
N LEU A 422 -1.47 -14.75 2.78
CA LEU A 422 -0.58 -15.50 1.88
C LEU A 422 0.06 -16.69 2.61
N ILE A 423 0.59 -16.49 3.81
CA ILE A 423 1.18 -17.57 4.62
C ILE A 423 0.15 -18.66 4.90
N ILE A 424 -1.08 -18.30 5.28
CA ILE A 424 -2.16 -19.25 5.56
C ILE A 424 -2.45 -20.12 4.33
N ALA A 425 -2.57 -19.51 3.16
CA ALA A 425 -2.76 -20.24 1.90
C ALA A 425 -1.58 -21.18 1.61
N GLU A 426 -0.34 -20.68 1.71
CA GLU A 426 0.88 -21.46 1.46
C GLU A 426 1.09 -22.62 2.45
N ARG A 427 0.55 -22.51 3.67
CA ARG A 427 0.60 -23.61 4.65
C ARG A 427 -0.24 -24.82 4.24
N GLN A 428 -1.24 -24.63 3.40
CA GLN A 428 -2.04 -25.73 2.85
C GLN A 428 -1.29 -26.47 1.71
N VAL A 429 -0.28 -25.83 1.13
CA VAL A 429 0.53 -26.40 0.05
C VAL A 429 1.70 -27.18 0.64
N LYS A 430 1.69 -28.52 0.47
CA LYS A 430 2.69 -29.44 1.06
C LYS A 430 4.14 -29.02 0.79
N LYS A 431 4.43 -28.51 -0.42
CA LYS A 431 5.80 -28.14 -0.84
C LYS A 431 6.30 -26.82 -0.24
N SER A 432 5.40 -25.88 0.10
CA SER A 432 5.77 -24.57 0.64
C SER A 432 5.52 -24.41 2.15
N ALA A 433 4.80 -25.33 2.79
CA ALA A 433 4.45 -25.24 4.21
C ALA A 433 5.64 -24.96 5.15
N LYS A 434 6.80 -25.57 4.91
CA LYS A 434 8.02 -25.32 5.71
C LYS A 434 8.50 -23.88 5.61
N PHE A 435 8.54 -23.33 4.39
CA PHE A 435 8.95 -21.96 4.17
C PHE A 435 7.92 -20.98 4.73
N ALA A 436 6.63 -21.27 4.58
CA ALA A 436 5.56 -20.46 5.16
C ALA A 436 5.66 -20.35 6.69
N ILE A 437 6.01 -21.44 7.39
CA ILE A 437 6.23 -21.42 8.85
C ILE A 437 7.41 -20.51 9.23
N ILE A 438 8.49 -20.52 8.45
CA ILE A 438 9.65 -19.63 8.69
C ILE A 438 9.22 -18.17 8.57
N VAL A 439 8.50 -17.82 7.50
CA VAL A 439 8.00 -16.45 7.27
C VAL A 439 6.98 -16.05 8.36
N GLU A 440 6.11 -16.96 8.81
CA GLU A 440 5.16 -16.71 9.90
C GLU A 440 5.86 -16.39 11.23
N ASN A 441 6.91 -17.15 11.56
CA ASN A 441 7.69 -16.91 12.77
C ASN A 441 8.44 -15.58 12.70
N GLU A 442 9.00 -15.23 11.54
CA GLU A 442 9.66 -13.93 11.32
C GLU A 442 8.66 -12.77 11.42
N LEU A 443 7.44 -12.95 10.90
CA LEU A 443 6.33 -11.99 11.04
C LEU A 443 5.96 -11.76 12.50
N CYS A 444 5.71 -12.84 13.25
CA CYS A 444 5.35 -12.76 14.67
C CYS A 444 6.47 -12.15 15.51
N ALA A 445 7.73 -12.54 15.28
CA ALA A 445 8.88 -11.97 15.97
C ALA A 445 8.99 -10.46 15.72
N THR A 446 8.75 -10.03 14.48
CA THR A 446 8.77 -8.61 14.11
C THR A 446 7.63 -7.82 14.74
N TRP A 447 6.44 -8.41 14.87
CA TRP A 447 5.35 -7.78 15.63
C TRP A 447 5.72 -7.58 17.10
N VAL A 448 6.36 -8.57 17.74
CA VAL A 448 6.81 -8.42 19.13
C VAL A 448 7.91 -7.36 19.25
N SER A 449 8.90 -7.33 18.34
CA SER A 449 9.95 -6.31 18.38
C SER A 449 9.41 -4.89 18.17
N ASN A 450 8.34 -4.76 17.38
CA ASN A 450 7.64 -3.49 17.18
C ASN A 450 6.68 -3.15 18.32
N GLY A 451 6.64 -3.94 19.39
CA GLY A 451 5.82 -3.69 20.57
C GLY A 451 4.32 -3.90 20.37
N LYS A 452 3.89 -4.63 19.33
CA LYS A 452 2.46 -4.93 19.12
C LYS A 452 1.93 -5.80 20.26
N SER A 453 0.77 -5.42 20.77
CA SER A 453 0.02 -6.17 21.78
C SER A 453 -0.81 -7.30 21.17
N LEU A 454 -1.42 -8.13 22.02
CA LEU A 454 -2.41 -9.12 21.58
C LEU A 454 -3.60 -8.45 20.90
N ASP A 455 -4.05 -7.29 21.40
CA ASP A 455 -5.12 -6.50 20.80
C ASP A 455 -4.75 -6.03 19.39
N ASP A 456 -3.57 -5.43 19.23
CA ASP A 456 -3.11 -4.90 17.95
C ASP A 456 -3.06 -5.98 16.87
N VAL A 457 -2.57 -7.18 17.21
CA VAL A 457 -2.50 -8.29 16.25
C VAL A 457 -3.87 -8.91 16.01
N PHE A 458 -4.72 -8.99 17.03
CA PHE A 458 -6.09 -9.49 16.86
C PHE A 458 -6.91 -8.61 15.92
N GLU A 459 -6.79 -7.28 16.06
CA GLU A 459 -7.42 -6.31 15.16
C GLU A 459 -6.74 -6.30 13.78
N LEU A 460 -5.40 -6.34 13.70
CA LEU A 460 -4.67 -6.40 12.43
C LEU A 460 -5.05 -7.61 11.59
N LEU A 461 -5.37 -8.73 12.22
CA LEU A 461 -5.85 -9.96 11.58
C LEU A 461 -7.36 -9.95 11.28
N ASP A 462 -8.06 -8.83 11.52
CA ASP A 462 -9.51 -8.67 11.38
C ASP A 462 -10.34 -9.69 12.19
N LEU A 463 -9.76 -10.31 13.22
CA LEU A 463 -10.42 -11.36 14.00
C LEU A 463 -11.60 -10.81 14.83
N ASN A 464 -11.57 -9.54 15.18
CA ASN A 464 -12.70 -8.84 15.80
C ASN A 464 -13.96 -8.81 14.91
N ARG A 465 -13.82 -8.99 13.59
CA ARG A 465 -14.92 -9.01 12.62
C ARG A 465 -15.42 -10.40 12.27
N ALA A 466 -14.74 -11.46 12.72
CA ALA A 466 -15.11 -12.86 12.41
C ALA A 466 -16.43 -13.32 13.08
N GLY A 467 -16.94 -12.56 14.05
CA GLY A 467 -18.21 -12.84 14.72
C GLY A 467 -18.19 -14.18 15.46
N TYR A 468 -19.30 -14.92 15.40
CA TYR A 468 -19.42 -16.20 16.12
C TYR A 468 -18.62 -17.36 15.50
N LYS A 469 -18.15 -17.20 14.25
CA LYS A 469 -17.28 -18.16 13.54
C LYS A 469 -15.79 -17.88 13.76
N LEU A 470 -15.44 -17.05 14.73
CA LEU A 470 -14.06 -16.69 15.08
C LEU A 470 -13.09 -17.86 15.14
N LEU A 471 -13.48 -18.98 15.74
CA LEU A 471 -12.61 -20.15 15.89
C LEU A 471 -12.39 -20.93 14.59
N GLU A 472 -13.22 -20.69 13.58
CA GLU A 472 -13.12 -21.25 12.23
C GLU A 472 -12.29 -20.35 11.31
N ASP A 473 -12.02 -19.10 11.72
CA ASP A 473 -11.22 -18.16 10.94
C ASP A 473 -9.76 -18.66 10.82
N PRO A 474 -9.23 -18.82 9.60
CA PRO A 474 -7.86 -19.29 9.39
C PRO A 474 -6.79 -18.41 10.07
N SER A 475 -7.07 -17.12 10.25
CA SER A 475 -6.17 -16.14 10.88
C SER A 475 -5.95 -16.43 12.35
N MET A 476 -6.83 -17.22 12.99
CA MET A 476 -6.58 -17.70 14.36
C MET A 476 -5.31 -18.51 14.47
N LYS A 477 -4.90 -19.20 13.40
CA LYS A 477 -3.64 -19.96 13.41
C LYS A 477 -2.44 -19.05 13.58
N THR A 478 -2.41 -17.94 12.85
CA THR A 478 -1.35 -16.93 12.96
C THR A 478 -1.40 -16.22 14.31
N PHE A 479 -2.60 -15.91 14.81
CA PHE A 479 -2.74 -15.36 16.17
C PHE A 479 -2.22 -16.31 17.24
N VAL A 480 -2.46 -17.63 17.13
CA VAL A 480 -1.90 -18.65 18.02
C VAL A 480 -0.37 -18.68 17.94
N THR A 481 0.22 -18.57 16.76
CA THR A 481 1.69 -18.47 16.62
C THR A 481 2.22 -17.20 17.28
N PHE A 482 1.53 -16.08 17.13
CA PHE A 482 1.90 -14.82 17.77
C PHE A 482 1.84 -14.89 19.30
N THR A 483 0.75 -15.43 19.88
CA THR A 483 0.62 -15.56 21.35
C THR A 483 1.71 -16.44 21.94
N LYS A 484 2.09 -17.53 21.24
CA LYS A 484 3.25 -18.36 21.61
C LYS A 484 4.55 -17.58 21.59
N THR A 485 4.76 -16.75 20.57
CA THR A 485 5.96 -15.92 20.43
C THR A 485 6.06 -14.89 21.55
N VAL A 486 4.96 -14.22 21.89
CA VAL A 486 4.88 -13.30 23.05
C VAL A 486 5.23 -14.03 24.34
N ASN A 487 4.66 -15.22 24.57
CA ASN A 487 4.91 -16.02 25.77
C ASN A 487 6.37 -16.49 25.87
N MET A 488 7.04 -16.75 24.75
CA MET A 488 8.46 -17.10 24.73
C MET A 488 9.35 -15.88 25.04
N ASN A 489 9.08 -14.73 24.43
CA ASN A 489 9.81 -13.48 24.71
C ASN A 489 9.64 -12.99 26.15
N ARG A 490 8.49 -13.26 26.76
CA ARG A 490 8.25 -12.94 28.18
C ARG A 490 9.18 -13.72 29.12
N LYS A 491 9.44 -14.99 28.83
CA LYS A 491 10.31 -15.85 29.66
C LYS A 491 11.76 -15.36 29.70
N THR A 492 12.19 -14.56 28.73
CA THR A 492 13.58 -14.10 28.60
C THR A 492 13.83 -12.72 29.23
N HIS A 493 12.79 -11.99 29.64
CA HIS A 493 12.91 -10.65 30.24
C HIS A 493 12.59 -10.69 31.75
N THR A 494 13.44 -10.08 32.57
CA THR A 494 13.22 -9.89 34.02
C THR A 494 12.12 -8.86 34.26
N GLU A 495 10.91 -9.34 34.51
CA GLU A 495 9.76 -8.50 34.85
C GLU A 495 9.80 -8.00 36.30
N THR A 496 9.12 -6.88 36.56
CA THR A 496 8.81 -6.45 37.93
C THR A 496 7.98 -7.52 38.64
N LYS A 497 8.01 -7.55 39.97
CA LYS A 497 7.24 -8.54 40.75
C LYS A 497 5.74 -8.44 40.47
N GLU A 498 5.24 -7.23 40.22
CA GLU A 498 3.86 -6.93 39.85
C GLU A 498 3.50 -7.53 38.48
N ALA A 499 4.33 -7.31 37.46
CA ALA A 499 4.13 -7.88 36.13
C ALA A 499 4.19 -9.42 36.14
N ALA A 500 5.12 -10.00 36.92
CA ALA A 500 5.21 -11.45 37.11
C ALA A 500 3.98 -12.05 37.80
N PHE A 501 3.41 -11.35 38.79
CA PHE A 501 2.16 -11.74 39.45
C PHE A 501 0.99 -11.71 38.46
N GLU A 502 0.86 -10.62 37.70
CA GLU A 502 -0.16 -10.49 36.65
C GLU A 502 -0.06 -11.59 35.59
N ALA A 503 1.16 -11.96 35.18
CA ALA A 503 1.43 -13.10 34.31
C ALA A 503 0.79 -14.37 34.85
N ASN A 504 1.12 -14.66 36.11
CA ASN A 504 0.76 -15.90 36.76
C ASN A 504 -0.76 -16.03 36.91
N GLU A 505 -1.45 -14.92 37.19
CA GLU A 505 -2.91 -14.91 37.25
C GLU A 505 -3.56 -15.11 35.87
N ILE A 506 -3.02 -14.53 34.80
CA ILE A 506 -3.47 -14.86 33.43
C ILE A 506 -3.28 -16.36 33.15
N PHE A 507 -2.09 -16.90 33.42
CA PHE A 507 -1.81 -18.33 33.20
C PHE A 507 -2.69 -19.24 34.06
N ARG A 508 -3.01 -18.83 35.30
CA ARG A 508 -3.98 -19.53 36.15
C ARG A 508 -5.37 -19.50 35.54
N GLY A 509 -5.85 -18.34 35.07
CA GLY A 509 -7.12 -18.21 34.38
C GLY A 509 -7.21 -19.11 33.15
N ILE A 510 -6.19 -19.10 32.30
CA ILE A 510 -6.08 -19.99 31.13
C ILE A 510 -6.07 -21.45 31.57
N LYS A 511 -5.33 -21.82 32.62
CA LYS A 511 -5.28 -23.19 33.15
C LYS A 511 -6.64 -23.65 33.66
N PHE A 512 -7.35 -22.80 34.41
CA PHE A 512 -8.71 -23.09 34.84
C PHE A 512 -9.64 -23.26 33.64
N ALA A 513 -9.67 -22.32 32.70
CA ALA A 513 -10.49 -22.41 31.50
C ALA A 513 -10.17 -23.67 30.68
N SER A 514 -8.88 -24.02 30.57
CA SER A 514 -8.40 -25.19 29.83
C SER A 514 -8.72 -26.52 30.50
N GLY A 515 -8.71 -26.57 31.83
CA GLY A 515 -9.04 -27.76 32.63
C GLY A 515 -10.52 -27.84 33.02
N THR A 516 -11.31 -26.83 32.66
CA THR A 516 -12.73 -26.77 32.96
C THR A 516 -13.42 -27.96 32.28
N ARG A 517 -14.02 -28.83 33.12
CA ARG A 517 -15.02 -29.84 32.73
C ARG A 517 -14.50 -30.99 31.84
N GLY A 518 -13.20 -31.29 31.89
CA GLY A 518 -12.62 -32.50 31.29
C GLY A 518 -12.45 -32.47 29.76
N LEU A 519 -12.76 -31.34 29.11
CA LEU A 519 -12.55 -31.12 27.67
C LEU A 519 -11.22 -30.41 27.44
N LEU A 520 -10.32 -31.03 26.66
CA LEU A 520 -9.07 -30.39 26.26
C LEU A 520 -9.37 -29.14 25.43
N SER A 521 -8.88 -27.99 25.89
CA SER A 521 -9.01 -26.75 25.11
C SER A 521 -7.97 -26.70 23.99
N THR A 522 -8.42 -26.27 22.82
CA THR A 522 -7.60 -26.05 21.63
C THR A 522 -6.62 -24.90 21.84
N GLU A 523 -5.61 -24.81 21.00
CA GLU A 523 -4.64 -23.70 21.07
C GLU A 523 -5.30 -22.36 20.74
N SER A 524 -6.29 -22.33 19.85
CA SER A 524 -7.09 -21.13 19.54
C SER A 524 -7.89 -20.67 20.76
N GLU A 525 -8.54 -21.59 21.48
CA GLU A 525 -9.25 -21.25 22.72
C GLU A 525 -8.30 -20.67 23.77
N LYS A 526 -7.12 -21.27 23.96
CA LYS A 526 -6.11 -20.76 24.91
C LYS A 526 -5.63 -19.35 24.54
N ALA A 527 -5.45 -19.08 23.24
CA ALA A 527 -5.08 -17.76 22.77
C ALA A 527 -6.17 -16.72 23.03
N LEU A 528 -7.46 -17.08 22.85
CA LEU A 528 -8.58 -16.20 23.21
C LEU A 528 -8.69 -15.97 24.71
N PHE A 529 -8.52 -17.00 25.54
CA PHE A 529 -8.47 -16.83 26.99
C PHE A 529 -7.37 -15.86 27.38
N GLN A 530 -6.17 -16.02 26.79
CA GLN A 530 -5.06 -15.11 27.04
C GLN A 530 -5.40 -13.67 26.67
N LEU A 531 -6.02 -13.44 25.50
CA LEU A 531 -6.48 -12.12 25.09
C LEU A 531 -7.48 -11.53 26.10
N TRP A 532 -8.56 -12.23 26.42
CA TRP A 532 -9.62 -11.71 27.28
C TRP A 532 -9.17 -11.46 28.72
N PHE A 533 -8.30 -12.32 29.28
CA PHE A 533 -7.70 -12.08 30.59
C PHE A 533 -6.71 -10.92 30.57
N THR A 534 -5.97 -10.72 29.48
CA THR A 534 -5.06 -9.58 29.32
C THR A 534 -5.85 -8.27 29.29
N GLN A 535 -6.96 -8.25 28.54
CA GLN A 535 -7.86 -7.11 28.40
C GLN A 535 -8.73 -6.81 29.66
N ASP A 536 -8.76 -7.69 30.66
CA ASP A 536 -9.72 -7.62 31.79
C ASP A 536 -11.18 -7.55 31.32
N LYS A 537 -11.56 -8.36 30.32
CA LYS A 537 -12.94 -8.37 29.82
C LYS A 537 -13.86 -9.15 30.74
N LYS A 538 -14.96 -8.51 31.16
CA LYS A 538 -16.02 -9.20 31.89
C LYS A 538 -16.76 -10.18 30.97
N PRO A 539 -17.28 -11.32 31.48
CA PRO A 539 -18.02 -12.27 30.64
C PRO A 539 -19.17 -11.63 29.85
N ASN A 540 -19.88 -10.66 30.42
CA ASN A 540 -20.95 -9.96 29.71
C ASN A 540 -20.46 -9.13 28.52
N GLU A 541 -19.26 -8.56 28.59
CA GLU A 541 -18.63 -7.82 27.49
C GLU A 541 -18.22 -8.78 26.37
N VAL A 542 -17.56 -9.90 26.72
CA VAL A 542 -17.19 -10.94 25.75
C VAL A 542 -18.43 -11.50 25.05
N PHE A 543 -19.50 -11.79 25.81
CA PHE A 543 -20.75 -12.27 25.24
C PHE A 543 -21.34 -11.25 24.27
N LYS A 544 -21.46 -9.98 24.67
CA LYS A 544 -22.02 -8.93 23.81
C LYS A 544 -21.20 -8.72 22.53
N MET A 545 -19.87 -8.87 22.60
CA MET A 545 -18.97 -8.69 21.47
C MET A 545 -19.23 -9.70 20.34
N PHE A 546 -19.41 -10.98 20.67
CA PHE A 546 -19.51 -12.03 19.66
C PHE A 546 -20.90 -12.68 19.55
N LEU A 547 -21.66 -12.72 20.64
CA LEU A 547 -22.90 -13.51 20.79
C LEU A 547 -24.11 -12.68 21.24
N GLY A 548 -23.98 -11.37 21.40
CA GLY A 548 -25.08 -10.48 21.83
C GLY A 548 -26.23 -10.41 20.81
N LYS A 549 -27.37 -9.80 21.21
CA LYS A 549 -28.60 -9.71 20.39
C LYS A 549 -28.39 -9.45 18.90
N LYS A 550 -27.48 -8.53 18.53
CA LYS A 550 -27.15 -8.20 17.12
C LYS A 550 -26.70 -9.41 16.29
N ASN A 551 -25.96 -10.34 16.89
CA ASN A 551 -25.49 -11.56 16.22
C ASN A 551 -26.40 -12.75 16.51
N LEU A 552 -27.18 -12.68 17.59
CA LEU A 552 -27.99 -13.79 18.09
C LEU A 552 -29.06 -14.23 17.09
N ASP A 553 -29.75 -13.30 16.43
CA ASP A 553 -30.76 -13.65 15.42
C ASP A 553 -30.16 -14.41 14.23
N LYS A 554 -28.97 -13.98 13.79
CA LYS A 554 -28.23 -14.64 12.73
C LYS A 554 -27.76 -16.03 13.16
N ILE A 555 -27.19 -16.13 14.36
CA ILE A 555 -26.77 -17.41 14.96
C ILE A 555 -27.92 -18.42 14.99
N LEU A 556 -29.09 -18.00 15.52
CA LEU A 556 -30.25 -18.88 15.67
C LEU A 556 -30.88 -19.26 14.33
N LYS A 557 -30.64 -18.47 13.28
CA LYS A 557 -31.05 -18.79 11.91
C LYS A 557 -30.08 -19.77 11.25
N ASP A 558 -28.79 -19.54 11.41
CA ASP A 558 -27.74 -20.24 10.66
C ASP A 558 -27.37 -21.58 11.32
N GLU A 559 -27.23 -21.61 12.66
CA GLU A 559 -26.75 -22.78 13.42
C GLU A 559 -27.86 -23.42 14.27
N GLY A 560 -28.97 -22.71 14.51
CA GLY A 560 -30.13 -23.21 15.26
C GLY A 560 -29.95 -23.26 16.78
N ASN A 561 -28.78 -23.66 17.28
CA ASN A 561 -28.51 -23.89 18.70
C ASN A 561 -27.21 -23.22 19.17
N LEU A 562 -27.32 -22.31 20.14
CA LEU A 562 -26.17 -21.60 20.72
C LEU A 562 -25.15 -22.54 21.37
N PHE A 563 -25.60 -23.63 21.98
CA PHE A 563 -24.74 -24.61 22.67
C PHE A 563 -23.91 -25.47 21.71
N GLU A 564 -24.22 -25.45 20.41
CA GLU A 564 -23.46 -26.17 19.39
C GLU A 564 -22.33 -25.32 18.79
N ILE A 565 -22.32 -24.01 19.07
CA ILE A 565 -21.31 -23.09 18.56
C ILE A 565 -20.01 -23.22 19.36
N PRO A 566 -18.88 -23.54 18.72
CA PRO A 566 -17.59 -23.69 19.40
C PRO A 566 -17.19 -22.45 20.23
N LEU A 567 -17.47 -21.25 19.71
CA LEU A 567 -17.15 -20.00 20.41
C LEU A 567 -17.98 -19.81 21.68
N PHE A 568 -19.24 -20.25 21.71
CA PHE A 568 -20.05 -20.16 22.92
C PHE A 568 -19.58 -21.14 24.00
N VAL A 569 -19.21 -22.37 23.62
CA VAL A 569 -18.58 -23.33 24.54
C VAL A 569 -17.29 -22.75 25.12
N THR A 570 -16.48 -22.08 24.28
CA THR A 570 -15.27 -21.36 24.69
C THR A 570 -15.59 -20.25 25.68
N TYR A 571 -16.61 -19.44 25.41
CA TYR A 571 -17.11 -18.42 26.34
C TYR A 571 -17.53 -19.00 27.69
N LEU A 572 -18.24 -20.13 27.71
CA LEU A 572 -18.66 -20.78 28.97
C LEU A 572 -17.46 -21.22 29.83
N LYS A 573 -16.41 -21.76 29.20
CA LYS A 573 -15.14 -22.08 29.87
C LYS A 573 -14.51 -20.82 30.46
N TYR A 574 -14.48 -19.73 29.67
CA TYR A 574 -13.95 -18.45 30.11
C TYR A 574 -14.73 -17.88 31.30
N ALA A 575 -16.06 -17.85 31.25
CA ALA A 575 -16.90 -17.28 32.31
C ALA A 575 -16.74 -18.01 33.65
N GLU A 576 -16.64 -19.35 33.63
CA GLU A 576 -16.32 -20.12 34.84
C GLU A 576 -14.92 -19.81 35.35
N ALA A 577 -13.92 -19.80 34.46
CA ALA A 577 -12.54 -19.51 34.84
C ALA A 577 -12.37 -18.10 35.41
N TYR A 578 -13.05 -17.12 34.80
CA TYR A 578 -13.08 -15.71 35.23
C TYR A 578 -13.49 -15.58 36.70
N SER A 579 -14.54 -16.31 37.08
CA SER A 579 -15.07 -16.34 38.45
C SER A 579 -14.04 -16.85 39.48
N ARG A 580 -12.98 -17.54 39.04
CA ARG A 580 -11.93 -18.15 39.87
C ARG A 580 -10.59 -17.38 39.86
N THR A 581 -10.47 -16.26 39.15
CA THR A 581 -9.21 -15.50 39.02
C THR A 581 -9.11 -14.31 39.98
N LYS A 582 -7.90 -14.01 40.51
CA LYS A 582 -7.68 -12.89 41.45
C LYS A 582 -7.36 -11.56 40.76
N ARG A 583 -6.79 -11.60 39.55
CA ARG A 583 -6.33 -10.43 38.75
C ARG A 583 -7.35 -9.30 38.63
N LEU A 584 -8.63 -9.61 38.69
CA LEU A 584 -9.70 -8.67 38.33
C LEU A 584 -10.38 -8.03 39.56
N ALA A 585 -10.01 -8.47 40.77
CA ALA A 585 -10.47 -7.96 42.08
C ALA A 585 -10.16 -6.48 42.28
N ARG A 586 -11.19 -5.61 42.28
CA ARG A 586 -11.06 -4.20 42.64
C ARG A 586 -11.20 -4.03 44.15
N ALA A 587 -10.74 -2.90 44.68
CA ALA A 587 -10.84 -2.59 46.11
C ALA A 587 -12.29 -2.61 46.62
N GLU A 588 -13.24 -2.31 45.74
CA GLU A 588 -14.69 -2.31 45.93
C GLU A 588 -15.26 -3.72 46.13
N ASP A 589 -14.59 -4.76 45.62
CA ASP A 589 -15.08 -6.14 45.62
C ASP A 589 -14.73 -6.90 46.92
N TYR A 590 -14.03 -6.26 47.85
CA TYR A 590 -13.67 -6.84 49.14
C TYR A 590 -14.80 -6.67 50.15
N ILE A 591 -15.39 -7.80 50.59
CA ILE A 591 -16.51 -7.87 51.54
C ILE A 591 -16.15 -7.29 52.93
N LYS A 592 -14.86 -7.22 53.28
CA LYS A 592 -14.38 -6.57 54.51
C LYS A 592 -13.56 -5.33 54.15
N PRO A 593 -13.90 -4.12 54.66
CA PRO A 593 -13.06 -2.95 54.48
C PRO A 593 -11.72 -3.21 55.19
N VAL A 594 -10.66 -3.32 54.41
CA VAL A 594 -9.30 -3.46 54.93
C VAL A 594 -8.91 -2.11 55.54
N LYS A 595 -9.07 -1.98 56.85
CA LYS A 595 -8.84 -0.73 57.61
C LYS A 595 -7.37 -0.28 57.63
N ASP A 596 -6.46 -1.17 57.26
CA ASP A 596 -5.01 -0.94 57.30
C ASP A 596 -4.48 -0.90 55.86
N PHE A 597 -4.42 0.29 55.28
CA PHE A 597 -4.06 0.50 53.88
C PHE A 597 -2.63 0.02 53.56
N GLU A 598 -1.74 -0.03 54.55
CA GLU A 598 -0.36 -0.53 54.42
C GLU A 598 -0.27 -2.07 54.47
N LYS A 599 -1.26 -2.75 55.09
CA LYS A 599 -1.41 -4.21 55.05
C LYS A 599 -2.33 -4.71 53.94
N ARG A 600 -2.63 -3.85 52.96
CA ARG A 600 -3.26 -4.31 51.71
C ARG A 600 -2.41 -5.46 51.15
N PRO A 601 -3.02 -6.58 50.71
CA PRO A 601 -2.31 -7.69 50.07
C PRO A 601 -1.76 -7.32 48.68
N TRP A 602 -1.41 -6.06 48.42
CA TRP A 602 -0.69 -5.66 47.23
C TRP A 602 0.77 -5.43 47.60
N LYS A 603 1.50 -6.53 47.85
CA LYS A 603 2.97 -6.59 47.79
C LYS A 603 3.46 -8.04 47.89
N THR A 604 3.42 -8.74 46.76
CA THR A 604 4.42 -9.77 46.40
C THR A 604 4.56 -11.03 47.28
N ASP A 605 3.61 -11.35 48.17
CA ASP A 605 3.69 -12.56 48.99
C ASP A 605 2.64 -13.63 48.58
N PRO A 606 3.06 -14.75 47.98
CA PRO A 606 2.20 -15.89 47.64
C PRO A 606 1.60 -16.63 48.84
N THR A 607 2.08 -16.38 50.07
CA THR A 607 1.72 -17.17 51.26
C THR A 607 0.48 -16.67 52.00
N THR A 608 0.02 -15.44 51.76
CA THR A 608 -1.24 -14.95 52.35
C THR A 608 -2.45 -15.51 51.57
N MET A 609 -3.12 -16.50 52.17
CA MET A 609 -4.45 -16.96 51.76
C MET A 609 -5.45 -15.81 51.84
N VAL A 610 -5.83 -15.25 50.69
CA VAL A 610 -6.91 -14.27 50.57
C VAL A 610 -8.21 -15.01 50.29
N ASP A 611 -9.27 -14.71 51.05
CA ASP A 611 -10.63 -15.19 50.81
C ASP A 611 -11.02 -14.98 49.34
N TYR A 612 -11.56 -16.01 48.69
CA TYR A 612 -12.06 -15.90 47.32
C TYR A 612 -13.18 -14.85 47.29
N ILE A 613 -13.01 -13.80 46.48
CA ILE A 613 -14.14 -12.96 46.09
C ILE A 613 -14.95 -13.80 45.10
N ASP A 614 -16.14 -14.23 45.51
CA ASP A 614 -17.07 -14.95 44.65
C ASP A 614 -17.63 -13.99 43.58
N ARG A 615 -16.86 -13.83 42.49
CA ARG A 615 -17.30 -13.14 41.28
C ARG A 615 -18.23 -14.06 40.54
N LYS A 616 -19.47 -14.17 41.00
CA LYS A 616 -20.44 -15.04 40.35
C LYS A 616 -20.74 -14.48 38.95
N ALA A 617 -20.12 -15.04 37.92
CA ALA A 617 -20.53 -14.81 36.54
C ALA A 617 -21.85 -15.56 36.34
N ASP A 618 -22.96 -14.86 36.56
CA ASP A 618 -24.30 -15.42 36.40
C ASP A 618 -24.66 -15.50 34.92
N VAL A 619 -24.15 -16.53 34.25
CA VAL A 619 -24.41 -16.77 32.84
C VAL A 619 -25.90 -17.07 32.60
N ALA A 620 -26.60 -17.66 33.58
CA ALA A 620 -28.04 -17.89 33.52
C ALA A 620 -28.80 -16.56 33.41
N PHE A 621 -28.54 -15.62 34.33
CA PHE A 621 -29.12 -14.28 34.29
C PHE A 621 -28.75 -13.51 33.01
N LEU A 622 -27.52 -13.67 32.52
CA LEU A 622 -27.11 -13.06 31.26
C LEU A 622 -27.92 -13.60 30.08
N LEU A 623 -28.09 -14.93 29.98
CA LEU A 623 -28.85 -15.55 28.91
C LEU A 623 -30.33 -15.15 28.99
N GLU A 624 -30.92 -15.15 30.18
CA GLU A 624 -32.28 -14.65 30.41
C GLU A 624 -32.46 -13.24 29.84
N GLY A 625 -31.58 -12.29 30.17
CA GLY A 625 -31.67 -10.93 29.64
C GLY A 625 -31.50 -10.84 28.11
N GLN A 626 -30.71 -11.73 27.50
CA GLN A 626 -30.49 -11.75 26.05
C GLN A 626 -31.64 -12.44 25.29
N PHE A 627 -32.32 -13.39 25.93
CA PHE A 627 -33.40 -14.20 25.36
C PHE A 627 -34.77 -13.88 25.95
N TYR A 628 -34.92 -12.78 26.68
CA TYR A 628 -36.16 -12.41 27.39
C TYR A 628 -37.43 -12.53 26.53
N ASP A 629 -37.35 -12.11 25.27
CA ASP A 629 -38.45 -12.15 24.30
C ASP A 629 -38.66 -13.53 23.62
N ARG A 630 -37.80 -14.52 23.88
CA ARG A 630 -37.77 -15.86 23.26
C ARG A 630 -37.25 -16.93 24.23
N MET A 631 -37.76 -16.93 25.47
CA MET A 631 -37.33 -17.84 26.54
C MET A 631 -37.68 -19.30 26.25
N ASP A 632 -38.79 -19.53 25.53
CA ASP A 632 -39.19 -20.82 24.96
C ASP A 632 -38.05 -21.43 24.13
N LYS A 633 -37.48 -20.65 23.21
CA LYS A 633 -36.38 -21.07 22.34
C LYS A 633 -35.09 -21.34 23.12
N LEU A 634 -34.83 -20.57 24.17
CA LEU A 634 -33.70 -20.85 25.08
C LEU A 634 -33.88 -22.19 25.82
N GLY A 635 -35.10 -22.47 26.29
CA GLY A 635 -35.47 -23.74 26.90
C GLY A 635 -35.27 -24.92 25.95
N GLU A 636 -35.78 -24.84 24.71
CA GLU A 636 -35.61 -25.87 23.68
C GLU A 636 -34.12 -26.18 23.41
N MET A 637 -33.30 -25.14 23.28
CA MET A 637 -31.85 -25.31 23.06
C MET A 637 -31.16 -26.01 24.24
N ILE A 638 -31.51 -25.67 25.48
CA ILE A 638 -30.96 -26.31 26.68
C ILE A 638 -31.39 -27.78 26.76
N LEU A 639 -32.65 -28.08 26.48
CA LEU A 639 -33.17 -29.46 26.45
C LEU A 639 -32.50 -30.29 25.35
N SER A 640 -32.36 -29.72 24.15
CA SER A 640 -31.64 -30.34 23.02
C SER A 640 -30.16 -30.59 23.35
N ALA A 641 -29.50 -29.63 24.01
CA ALA A 641 -28.12 -29.76 24.48
C ALA A 641 -27.98 -30.88 25.53
N LYS A 642 -28.98 -31.07 26.41
CA LYS A 642 -29.01 -32.13 27.42
C LYS A 642 -29.25 -33.52 26.80
N SER A 643 -30.04 -33.63 25.73
CA SER A 643 -30.29 -34.90 25.04
C SER A 643 -29.09 -35.37 24.22
N HIS A 644 -28.33 -34.44 23.61
CA HIS A 644 -27.09 -34.70 22.87
C HIS A 644 -25.85 -34.86 23.79
N ARG A 645 -25.94 -35.75 24.79
CA ARG A 645 -25.00 -35.97 25.92
C ARG A 645 -23.50 -36.11 25.62
N VAL A 646 -23.07 -36.22 24.37
CA VAL A 646 -21.68 -36.53 24.01
C VAL A 646 -20.78 -35.29 23.90
N ARG A 647 -21.28 -34.14 23.40
CA ARG A 647 -20.44 -32.93 23.16
C ARG A 647 -20.34 -31.96 24.34
N LEU A 648 -21.29 -31.98 25.27
CA LEU A 648 -21.42 -30.97 26.34
C LEU A 648 -21.21 -31.55 27.75
N ARG A 649 -20.63 -32.75 27.86
CA ARG A 649 -20.30 -33.39 29.16
C ARG A 649 -19.53 -32.40 30.04
N GLY A 650 -20.15 -32.04 31.15
CA GLY A 650 -19.56 -31.18 32.18
C GLY A 650 -20.05 -29.73 32.18
N ILE A 651 -20.75 -29.24 31.15
CA ILE A 651 -21.50 -27.99 31.28
C ILE A 651 -22.64 -28.24 32.26
N PRO A 652 -22.83 -27.43 33.33
CA PRO A 652 -23.87 -27.63 34.32
C PRO A 652 -25.19 -27.13 33.74
N LEU A 653 -25.61 -27.70 32.60
CA LEU A 653 -26.86 -27.39 31.91
C LEU A 653 -28.03 -27.54 32.86
N ASN A 654 -28.00 -28.55 33.74
CA ASN A 654 -29.01 -28.73 34.79
C ASN A 654 -29.03 -27.59 35.80
N LYS A 655 -27.85 -27.06 36.19
CA LYS A 655 -27.78 -25.90 37.08
C LYS A 655 -28.24 -24.64 36.37
N MET A 656 -27.85 -24.45 35.12
CA MET A 656 -28.22 -23.29 34.31
C MET A 656 -29.73 -23.29 34.02
N GLU A 657 -30.31 -24.43 33.66
CA GLU A 657 -31.75 -24.64 33.55
C GLU A 657 -32.46 -24.32 34.87
N HIS A 658 -31.96 -24.88 35.98
CA HIS A 658 -32.51 -24.61 37.31
C HIS A 658 -32.42 -23.12 37.68
N ASP A 659 -31.30 -22.46 37.43
CA ASP A 659 -31.06 -21.04 37.72
C ASP A 659 -31.95 -20.14 36.84
N ILE A 660 -32.11 -20.45 35.54
CA ILE A 660 -33.03 -19.75 34.62
C ILE A 660 -34.48 -19.95 35.06
N PHE A 661 -34.88 -21.18 35.38
CA PHE A 661 -36.25 -21.50 35.82
C PHE A 661 -36.59 -20.84 37.17
N HIS A 662 -35.63 -20.81 38.11
CA HIS A 662 -35.80 -20.12 39.37
C HIS A 662 -35.92 -18.60 39.20
N SER A 663 -35.13 -18.01 38.29
CA SER A 663 -35.20 -16.57 37.99
C SER A 663 -36.54 -16.20 37.37
N TRP A 664 -37.01 -17.00 36.41
CA TRP A 664 -38.29 -16.80 35.73
C TRP A 664 -39.48 -16.82 36.70
N ASN A 665 -39.55 -17.82 37.59
CA ASN A 665 -40.58 -17.88 38.64
C ASN A 665 -40.54 -16.68 39.60
N LYS A 666 -39.38 -16.05 39.78
CA LYS A 666 -39.22 -14.87 40.64
C LYS A 666 -39.68 -13.58 39.97
N ALA A 667 -39.58 -13.50 38.63
CA ALA A 667 -39.99 -12.35 37.83
C ALA A 667 -41.52 -12.30 37.58
N ASP A 668 -42.16 -13.46 37.39
CA ASP A 668 -43.61 -13.55 37.11
C ASP A 668 -44.50 -13.59 38.38
N GLY A 669 -43.91 -13.50 39.57
CA GLY A 669 -44.64 -13.47 40.85
C GLY A 669 -45.32 -14.79 41.23
N THR A 670 -45.13 -15.85 40.45
CA THR A 670 -45.66 -17.19 40.70
C THR A 670 -44.61 -18.04 41.42
N HIS A 671 -44.74 -18.14 42.75
CA HIS A 671 -44.01 -19.14 43.53
C HIS A 671 -44.54 -20.56 43.21
N PHE A 672 -44.07 -21.18 42.12
CA PHE A 672 -44.11 -22.64 42.05
C PHE A 672 -43.05 -23.18 43.00
N ARG A 673 -43.50 -23.66 44.17
CA ARG A 673 -42.68 -24.50 45.05
C ARG A 673 -42.26 -25.71 44.24
N VAL A 674 -40.97 -25.82 43.92
CA VAL A 674 -40.37 -27.10 43.56
C VAL A 674 -40.48 -27.97 44.80
N SER A 675 -41.55 -28.76 44.90
CA SER A 675 -41.55 -29.90 45.81
C SER A 675 -40.56 -30.89 45.22
N THR A 676 -39.50 -31.17 45.96
CA THR A 676 -38.74 -32.40 45.85
C THR A 676 -39.71 -33.56 46.08
N ALA A 677 -40.35 -34.02 45.01
CA ALA A 677 -41.00 -35.30 44.96
C ALA A 677 -40.13 -36.17 44.05
N GLU A 678 -39.39 -37.08 44.67
CA GLU A 678 -39.04 -38.34 44.03
C GLU A 678 -40.36 -38.97 43.59
N ALA A 679 -40.71 -38.80 42.32
CA ALA A 679 -41.80 -39.52 41.70
C ALA A 679 -41.48 -39.63 40.21
N ASP A 680 -41.51 -40.88 39.75
CA ASP A 680 -41.24 -41.34 38.40
C ASP A 680 -41.80 -40.39 37.32
N MET A 681 -40.91 -39.77 36.54
CA MET A 681 -41.28 -39.20 35.25
C MET A 681 -41.02 -40.24 34.17
N THR A 682 -42.09 -40.80 33.62
CA THR A 682 -42.08 -41.46 32.31
C THR A 682 -41.77 -40.44 31.21
N PRO A 683 -41.15 -40.87 30.09
CA PRO A 683 -40.69 -40.00 29.02
C PRO A 683 -41.81 -39.64 28.05
N GLU A 684 -42.66 -38.70 28.44
CA GLU A 684 -43.57 -37.94 27.55
C GLU A 684 -43.45 -36.46 27.93
#